data_AF-A0A816B8P9-F1
#
_entry.id   AF-A0A816B8P9-F1
#
_cell.length_a   1.000
_cell.length_b   1.000
_cell.length_c   1.000
_cell.angle_alpha   90.00
_cell.angle_beta   90.00
_cell.angle_gamma   90.00
#
_symmetry.space_group_name_H-M   'P 1'
#
loop_
_entity.id
_entity.type
_entity.pdbx_description
1 polymer ?
#
loop_
_entity_poly.entity_id
_entity_poly.type
_entity_poly.pdbx_seq_one_letter_code
_entity_poly.pdbx_strand_id
1 'polypeptide(L)'
;MSTWQQHTISNLAINNTNNNLKSNEISEGLGEINHTSTLPVDFEKLFNQSDYSDIELIIESEHFYAHRAILAARSEYFRALLYGGLRESQHDNRIIEIKECKAAAFKILLRYIYTGQISLTKKNEDILLDLLGLVHQYGFEQLENSLSIYIQSILSLNNVCIIYDTACLYKLNNLQEHCSLFIDNHAKEIIKTNEFLSLSSEALSLIIARDSFYCSEIEIFYAVKNWHDYYYFNQKDQWKPFDNIVSKIRLILMSMSELLKIVRYSNLFDLNQIMDAIDIIHSETNLLINVNNNKNNCKNYRGRLRLNENIATKTYDAQVVEGEVKQSLLDGDIINYDLDRGYTRHLIDDVHNICVKLDGPSIINHIKLLLWDKDTRAYSYYIEVSVDNITWTRIIDYRLYLCRSWQKLYFSPIVASYIRIVGTYNTVNKVFHLVSMEVYYKQKSFALIEDIHVPIENIATIESSAVVSEGVSRIRNALINGDYQSYDWDTGYTCHQIGSGGIVIQLCQPYVVSSMRLLLWDCDNRSYSYYIETSYDNVTWSKVVDKRNIACRSWQILTFSPRIVVFIRICGTNNTANEVFHCVHFECPCKPDILKLYMNEQQLNLANNFKEENSITCEEFYKNYEILIDTINKNSIIETHTILPFKIKSNSTEIVHIEQEDNE
;
A
#
# COMPACT_ATOMS: atom_id res chain seq x y z
N MET A 1 11.89 -33.71 54.39
CA MET A 1 12.89 -33.81 55.46
C MET A 1 14.14 -33.10 54.96
N SER A 2 14.31 -31.82 55.32
CA SER A 2 15.25 -31.37 56.38
C SER A 2 16.71 -31.62 55.98
N THR A 3 17.69 -30.71 55.97
CA THR A 3 17.86 -29.26 56.21
C THR A 3 19.40 -29.03 56.26
N TRP A 4 19.86 -27.78 56.09
CA TRP A 4 21.19 -27.19 56.45
C TRP A 4 22.33 -27.34 55.41
N GLN A 5 22.72 -26.25 54.70
CA GLN A 5 23.72 -25.18 55.02
C GLN A 5 25.18 -25.71 54.94
N GLN A 6 26.18 -25.13 54.22
CA GLN A 6 26.71 -23.75 54.21
C GLN A 6 27.79 -23.58 53.08
N HIS A 7 28.03 -22.33 52.64
CA HIS A 7 29.26 -21.64 52.09
C HIS A 7 30.45 -22.46 51.49
N THR A 8 31.21 -22.10 50.42
CA THR A 8 31.63 -20.83 49.79
C THR A 8 32.39 -21.12 48.46
N ILE A 9 32.28 -20.22 47.47
CA ILE A 9 33.23 -19.78 46.38
C ILE A 9 33.95 -20.82 45.48
N SER A 10 33.65 -20.78 44.18
CA SER A 10 34.66 -20.69 43.10
C SER A 10 34.04 -20.25 41.76
N ASN A 11 34.63 -19.21 41.16
CA ASN A 11 34.33 -18.63 39.84
C ASN A 11 34.52 -19.62 38.68
N LEU A 12 33.73 -19.42 37.60
CA LEU A 12 34.09 -19.39 36.16
C LEU A 12 32.78 -19.58 35.36
N ALA A 13 32.16 -18.49 34.89
CA ALA A 13 32.35 -17.89 33.55
C ALA A 13 31.27 -18.37 32.56
N ILE A 14 30.20 -17.57 32.40
CA ILE A 14 29.42 -17.51 31.16
C ILE A 14 29.07 -16.04 30.90
N ASN A 15 29.47 -15.58 29.71
CA ASN A 15 29.44 -14.22 29.21
C ASN A 15 28.02 -13.67 29.01
N ASN A 16 27.71 -12.55 29.66
CA ASN A 16 26.62 -11.66 29.30
C ASN A 16 27.03 -10.80 28.11
N THR A 17 26.43 -11.06 26.95
CA THR A 17 26.38 -10.12 25.81
C THR A 17 25.01 -9.45 25.80
N ASN A 18 24.88 -8.40 26.61
CA ASN A 18 23.81 -7.41 26.48
C ASN A 18 24.41 -6.04 26.81
N ASN A 19 25.15 -5.50 25.85
CA ASN A 19 25.53 -4.10 25.78
C ASN A 19 25.33 -3.66 24.34
N ASN A 20 24.17 -3.07 24.06
CA ASN A 20 23.98 -2.08 23.01
C ASN A 20 22.59 -1.48 23.18
N LEU A 21 22.55 -0.33 23.88
CA LEU A 21 21.62 0.81 23.72
C LEU A 21 21.83 1.80 24.88
N LYS A 22 23.07 2.23 25.10
CA LYS A 22 23.43 3.45 25.84
C LYS A 22 24.79 3.94 25.35
N SER A 23 24.79 4.55 24.16
CA SER A 23 25.91 5.37 23.71
C SER A 23 25.40 6.27 22.58
N ASN A 24 24.77 7.38 22.97
CA ASN A 24 24.64 8.58 22.15
C ASN A 24 24.46 9.79 23.09
N GLU A 25 25.41 9.94 24.01
CA GLU A 25 25.76 11.22 24.61
C GLU A 25 27.28 11.25 24.61
N ILE A 26 27.84 11.97 23.65
CA ILE A 26 29.13 12.72 23.65
C ILE A 26 29.35 13.10 22.18
N SER A 27 28.65 14.16 21.78
CA SER A 27 29.18 15.23 20.93
C SER A 27 28.32 16.48 21.12
N GLU A 28 28.07 16.86 22.37
CA GLU A 28 27.65 18.24 22.65
C GLU A 28 28.90 19.12 22.51
N GLY A 29 28.77 20.22 21.77
CA GLY A 29 29.84 21.19 21.60
C GLY A 29 30.36 21.67 22.95
N LEU A 30 31.66 21.97 23.03
CA LEU A 30 32.42 22.37 24.22
C LEU A 30 31.96 23.70 24.91
N GLY A 31 30.68 24.08 24.83
CA GLY A 31 30.12 25.28 25.43
C GLY A 31 28.64 25.24 25.81
N GLU A 32 27.94 24.11 25.69
CA GLU A 32 26.52 24.01 26.06
C GLU A 32 26.32 23.21 27.35
N ILE A 33 25.61 23.79 28.32
CA ILE A 33 25.22 23.13 29.58
C ILE A 33 23.74 22.74 29.44
N ASN A 34 23.45 21.43 29.48
CA ASN A 34 22.11 20.89 29.29
C ASN A 34 21.58 20.26 30.60
N HIS A 35 20.67 20.96 31.27
CA HIS A 35 19.98 20.47 32.49
C HIS A 35 18.49 20.19 32.25
N THR A 36 18.10 19.96 31.00
CA THR A 36 16.69 19.74 30.63
C THR A 36 16.06 18.54 31.36
N SER A 37 16.87 17.54 31.74
CA SER A 37 16.40 16.35 32.47
C SER A 37 15.98 16.61 33.93
N THR A 38 16.46 17.68 34.56
CA THR A 38 16.10 18.02 35.95
C THR A 38 14.86 18.89 36.06
N LEU A 39 14.57 19.70 35.02
CA LEU A 39 13.41 20.59 34.98
C LEU A 39 12.06 19.88 35.25
N PRO A 40 11.75 18.70 34.66
CA PRO A 40 10.53 17.96 34.99
C PRO A 40 10.40 17.60 36.47
N VAL A 41 11.50 17.24 37.12
CA VAL A 41 11.52 16.85 38.54
C VAL A 41 11.28 18.06 39.43
N ASP A 42 11.82 19.21 39.05
CA ASP A 42 11.59 20.46 39.77
C ASP A 42 10.16 20.97 39.61
N PHE A 43 9.58 20.87 38.40
CA PHE A 43 8.17 21.19 38.19
C PHE A 43 7.22 20.16 38.83
N GLU A 44 7.59 18.88 38.93
CA GLU A 44 6.77 17.89 39.64
C GLU A 44 6.56 18.26 41.11
N LYS A 45 7.50 18.96 41.75
CA LYS A 45 7.32 19.45 43.14
C LYS A 45 6.21 20.50 43.27
N LEU A 46 5.89 21.20 42.18
CA LEU A 46 4.80 22.20 42.11
C LEU A 46 3.44 21.57 41.76
N PHE A 47 3.41 20.28 41.41
CA PHE A 47 2.20 19.59 41.01
C PHE A 47 1.20 19.51 42.17
N ASN A 48 0.00 20.06 41.94
CA ASN A 48 -1.14 20.00 42.85
C ASN A 48 -0.82 20.46 44.29
N GLN A 49 0.06 21.46 44.43
CA GLN A 49 0.34 22.15 45.68
C GLN A 49 -0.37 23.50 45.70
N SER A 50 -0.89 23.91 46.87
CA SER A 50 -1.50 25.23 47.03
C SER A 50 -0.47 26.36 46.94
N ASP A 51 0.78 26.06 47.31
CA ASP A 51 1.87 27.03 47.35
C ASP A 51 2.20 27.49 45.93
N TYR A 52 2.24 28.82 45.74
CA TYR A 52 2.50 29.50 44.45
C TYR A 52 1.45 29.29 43.35
N SER A 53 0.45 28.44 43.57
CA SER A 53 -0.68 28.26 42.63
C SER A 53 -1.47 29.56 42.46
N ASP A 54 -1.75 29.95 41.23
CA ASP A 54 -2.54 31.14 40.88
C ASP A 54 -3.93 30.78 40.32
N ILE A 55 -4.25 29.48 40.26
CA ILE A 55 -5.55 28.97 39.84
C ILE A 55 -5.89 27.64 40.55
N GLU A 56 -7.18 27.47 40.82
CA GLU A 56 -7.81 26.26 41.36
C GLU A 56 -8.86 25.75 40.38
N LEU A 57 -8.73 24.48 39.96
CA LEU A 57 -9.65 23.81 39.05
C LEU A 57 -10.51 22.82 39.83
N ILE A 58 -11.83 22.94 39.73
CA ILE A 58 -12.78 22.05 40.39
C ILE A 58 -13.33 21.06 39.37
N ILE A 59 -13.15 19.75 39.62
CA ILE A 59 -13.58 18.64 38.75
C ILE A 59 -14.20 17.54 39.62
N GLU A 60 -15.44 17.14 39.37
CA GLU A 60 -16.19 16.15 40.17
C GLU A 60 -16.15 16.42 41.70
N SER A 61 -16.05 17.69 42.10
CA SER A 61 -15.88 18.14 43.51
C SER A 61 -14.49 17.93 44.10
N GLU A 62 -13.51 17.47 43.31
CA GLU A 62 -12.09 17.50 43.67
C GLU A 62 -11.45 18.83 43.27
N HIS A 63 -10.54 19.31 44.12
CA HIS A 63 -9.83 20.58 43.95
C HIS A 63 -8.41 20.33 43.45
N PHE A 64 -8.05 20.94 42.32
CA PHE A 64 -6.75 20.83 41.69
C PHE A 64 -6.05 22.19 41.65
N TYR A 65 -4.91 22.32 42.34
CA TYR A 65 -4.12 23.55 42.33
C TYR A 65 -3.13 23.53 41.16
N ALA A 66 -3.12 24.60 40.36
CA ALA A 66 -2.29 24.69 39.17
C ALA A 66 -1.71 26.10 38.93
N HIS A 67 -0.88 26.23 37.89
CA HIS A 67 -0.30 27.50 37.47
C HIS A 67 -0.77 27.88 36.06
N ARG A 68 -1.39 29.06 35.91
CA ARG A 68 -1.95 29.56 34.64
C ARG A 68 -0.90 29.60 33.53
N ALA A 69 0.31 30.05 33.86
CA ALA A 69 1.43 30.12 32.92
C ALA A 69 1.84 28.75 32.38
N ILE A 70 1.91 27.73 33.23
CA ILE A 70 2.30 26.36 32.84
C ILE A 70 1.20 25.74 31.95
N LEU A 71 -0.07 25.84 32.36
CA LEU A 71 -1.20 25.33 31.59
C LEU A 71 -1.25 25.94 30.18
N ALA A 72 -1.15 27.27 30.09
CA ALA A 72 -1.19 28.00 28.82
C ALA A 72 0.05 27.76 27.94
N ALA A 73 1.22 27.53 28.52
CA ALA A 73 2.42 27.20 27.76
C ALA A 73 2.37 25.80 27.13
N ARG A 74 1.61 24.87 27.73
CA ARG A 74 1.56 23.46 27.32
C ARG A 74 0.34 23.09 26.49
N SER A 75 -0.72 23.91 26.52
CA SER A 75 -1.96 23.67 25.78
C SER A 75 -2.56 24.97 25.28
N GLU A 76 -2.85 24.98 23.99
CA GLU A 76 -3.55 26.07 23.31
C GLU A 76 -4.97 26.29 23.84
N TYR A 77 -5.66 25.21 24.22
CA TYR A 77 -6.97 25.29 24.86
C TYR A 77 -6.89 26.07 26.18
N PHE A 78 -5.97 25.71 27.07
CA PHE A 78 -5.81 26.41 28.34
C PHE A 78 -5.31 27.84 28.16
N ARG A 79 -4.50 28.10 27.12
CA ARG A 79 -4.10 29.47 26.76
C ARG A 79 -5.31 30.32 26.40
N ALA A 80 -6.21 29.81 25.56
CA ALA A 80 -7.44 30.49 25.20
C ALA A 80 -8.38 30.68 26.41
N LEU A 81 -8.53 29.65 27.25
CA LEU A 81 -9.38 29.72 28.45
C LEU A 81 -8.90 30.79 29.44
N LEU A 82 -7.59 30.87 29.67
CA LEU A 82 -7.00 31.68 30.75
C LEU A 82 -6.55 33.07 30.29
N TYR A 83 -6.29 33.26 29.00
CA TYR A 83 -5.79 34.53 28.44
C TYR A 83 -6.62 35.05 27.25
N GLY A 84 -7.71 34.38 26.87
CA GLY A 84 -8.53 34.73 25.70
C GLY A 84 -9.63 35.77 25.91
N GLY A 85 -9.70 36.44 27.08
CA GLY A 85 -10.64 37.55 27.33
C GLY A 85 -12.04 37.16 27.83
N LEU A 86 -12.29 35.87 28.10
CA LEU A 86 -13.54 35.38 28.72
C LEU A 86 -13.57 35.61 30.24
N ARG A 87 -14.70 35.31 30.91
CA ARG A 87 -14.85 35.50 32.38
C ARG A 87 -13.79 34.71 33.17
N GLU A 88 -13.43 33.54 32.66
CA GLU A 88 -12.40 32.63 33.14
C GLU A 88 -10.98 33.21 33.01
N SER A 89 -10.79 34.19 32.13
CA SER A 89 -9.51 34.86 31.92
C SER A 89 -9.24 36.03 32.88
N GLN A 90 -10.26 36.47 33.62
CA GLN A 90 -10.10 37.55 34.60
C GLN A 90 -9.21 37.09 35.76
N HIS A 91 -8.19 37.89 36.10
CA HIS A 91 -7.23 37.58 37.17
C HIS A 91 -7.88 37.45 38.56
N ASP A 92 -9.03 38.08 38.78
CA ASP A 92 -9.79 37.97 40.03
C ASP A 92 -10.50 36.61 40.17
N ASN A 93 -10.67 35.89 39.06
CA ASN A 93 -11.35 34.59 39.05
C ASN A 93 -10.35 33.44 39.23
N ARG A 94 -10.03 33.15 40.50
CA ARG A 94 -9.05 32.13 40.87
C ARG A 94 -9.59 30.70 40.82
N ILE A 95 -10.91 30.50 40.76
CA ILE A 95 -11.56 29.19 40.81
C ILE A 95 -12.32 28.95 39.51
N ILE A 96 -11.98 27.87 38.80
CA ILE A 96 -12.65 27.47 37.56
C ILE A 96 -13.21 26.06 37.71
N GLU A 97 -14.51 25.91 37.50
CA GLU A 97 -15.15 24.60 37.42
C GLU A 97 -15.02 24.06 36.00
N ILE A 98 -14.39 22.90 35.84
CA ILE A 98 -14.31 22.18 34.57
C ILE A 98 -15.34 21.06 34.60
N LYS A 99 -16.34 21.16 33.72
CA LYS A 99 -17.43 20.19 33.60
C LYS A 99 -17.06 19.07 32.64
N GLU A 100 -17.78 17.94 32.74
CA GLU A 100 -17.66 16.79 31.82
C GLU A 100 -16.27 16.13 31.79
N CYS A 101 -15.57 16.15 32.93
CA CYS A 101 -14.23 15.61 33.07
C CYS A 101 -14.16 14.67 34.28
N LYS A 102 -13.45 13.54 34.16
CA LYS A 102 -13.18 12.63 35.28
C LYS A 102 -11.94 13.06 36.06
N ALA A 103 -12.07 13.23 37.37
CA ALA A 103 -10.98 13.75 38.22
C ALA A 103 -9.72 12.87 38.16
N ALA A 104 -9.90 11.55 38.12
CA ALA A 104 -8.80 10.59 38.03
C ALA A 104 -7.98 10.72 36.73
N ALA A 105 -8.65 10.88 35.58
CA ALA A 105 -7.99 11.06 34.29
C ALA A 105 -7.33 12.44 34.19
N PHE A 106 -8.02 13.48 34.66
CA PHE A 106 -7.47 14.83 34.70
C PHE A 106 -6.20 14.94 35.53
N LYS A 107 -6.17 14.30 36.70
CA LYS A 107 -4.98 14.27 37.55
C LYS A 107 -3.75 13.73 36.83
N ILE A 108 -3.92 12.71 35.99
CA ILE A 108 -2.85 12.13 35.17
C ILE A 108 -2.39 13.12 34.10
N LEU A 109 -3.35 13.75 33.40
CA LEU A 109 -3.05 14.76 32.39
C LEU A 109 -2.36 15.99 32.99
N LEU A 110 -2.84 16.49 34.13
CA LEU A 110 -2.23 17.61 34.84
C LEU A 110 -0.79 17.29 35.24
N ARG A 111 -0.51 16.07 35.72
CA ARG A 111 0.86 15.65 35.99
C ARG A 111 1.72 15.68 34.73
N TYR A 112 1.21 15.20 33.60
CA TYR A 112 1.89 15.27 32.31
C TYR A 112 2.18 16.69 31.85
N ILE A 113 1.28 17.63 32.09
CA ILE A 113 1.49 19.04 31.76
C ILE A 113 2.76 19.56 32.44
N TYR A 114 2.99 19.19 33.70
CA TYR A 114 4.13 19.63 34.49
C TYR A 114 5.42 18.86 34.18
N THR A 115 5.34 17.55 33.96
CA THR A 115 6.53 16.69 33.88
C THR A 115 6.87 16.21 32.47
N GLY A 116 5.91 16.27 31.54
CA GLY A 116 6.01 15.63 30.23
C GLY A 116 6.02 14.09 30.28
N GLN A 117 5.73 13.48 31.44
CA GLN A 117 5.82 12.03 31.65
C GLN A 117 4.49 11.45 32.13
N ILE A 118 4.09 10.31 31.54
CA ILE A 118 2.96 9.49 32.00
C ILE A 118 3.40 8.03 32.11
N SER A 119 2.98 7.38 33.19
CA SER A 119 3.03 5.91 33.29
C SER A 119 1.65 5.33 33.00
N LEU A 120 1.53 4.67 31.86
CA LEU A 120 0.31 3.99 31.42
C LEU A 120 0.20 2.55 31.93
N THR A 121 1.30 2.02 32.50
CA THR A 121 1.40 0.65 32.99
C THR A 121 0.44 0.44 34.17
N LYS A 122 -0.40 -0.59 34.10
CA LYS A 122 -1.40 -0.96 35.15
C LYS A 122 -2.54 0.05 35.35
N LYS A 123 -2.84 0.88 34.34
CA LYS A 123 -4.06 1.71 34.36
C LYS A 123 -5.24 0.91 33.85
N ASN A 124 -6.41 1.15 34.46
CA ASN A 124 -7.67 0.57 33.99
C ASN A 124 -8.05 1.16 32.63
N GLU A 125 -8.75 0.37 31.81
CA GLU A 125 -9.16 0.74 30.46
C GLU A 125 -10.05 1.98 30.45
N ASP A 126 -11.00 2.09 31.38
CA ASP A 126 -11.87 3.26 31.53
C ASP A 126 -11.07 4.56 31.70
N ILE A 127 -10.03 4.53 32.56
CA ILE A 127 -9.18 5.70 32.83
C ILE A 127 -8.37 6.06 31.58
N LEU A 128 -7.95 5.07 30.78
CA LEU A 128 -7.21 5.31 29.54
C LEU A 128 -8.10 5.97 28.48
N LEU A 129 -9.36 5.55 28.37
CA LEU A 129 -10.33 6.12 27.45
C LEU A 129 -10.76 7.52 27.87
N ASP A 130 -10.99 7.74 29.16
CA ASP A 130 -11.24 9.08 29.72
C ASP A 130 -10.04 10.00 29.46
N LEU A 131 -8.82 9.51 29.68
CA LEU A 131 -7.60 10.27 29.41
C LEU A 131 -7.48 10.60 27.92
N LEU A 132 -7.78 9.67 27.01
CA LEU A 132 -7.77 9.89 25.57
C LEU A 132 -8.76 11.01 25.18
N GLY A 133 -9.96 11.00 25.76
CA GLY A 133 -10.94 12.06 25.57
C GLY A 133 -10.44 13.43 25.99
N LEU A 134 -9.80 13.54 27.16
CA LEU A 134 -9.24 14.81 27.64
C LEU A 134 -8.06 15.30 26.81
N VAL A 135 -7.19 14.37 26.41
CA VAL A 135 -6.02 14.66 25.55
C VAL A 135 -6.48 15.23 24.21
N HIS A 136 -7.51 14.63 23.61
CA HIS A 136 -8.14 15.12 22.40
C HIS A 136 -8.80 16.50 22.61
N GLN A 137 -9.66 16.61 23.63
CA GLN A 137 -10.41 17.84 23.93
C GLN A 137 -9.50 19.06 24.19
N TYR A 138 -8.35 18.85 24.85
CA TYR A 138 -7.41 19.93 25.18
C TYR A 138 -6.25 20.07 24.18
N GLY A 139 -6.28 19.33 23.07
CA GLY A 139 -5.37 19.50 21.93
C GLY A 139 -3.94 19.01 22.14
N PHE A 140 -3.73 17.92 22.87
CA PHE A 140 -2.40 17.33 23.10
C PHE A 140 -2.03 16.26 22.05
N GLU A 141 -1.83 16.67 20.80
CA GLU A 141 -1.64 15.75 19.64
C GLU A 141 -0.51 14.71 19.82
N GLN A 142 0.65 15.10 20.36
CA GLN A 142 1.77 14.17 20.55
C GLN A 142 1.45 13.08 21.59
N LEU A 143 0.73 13.47 22.65
CA LEU A 143 0.27 12.54 23.66
C LEU A 143 -0.87 11.67 23.12
N GLU A 144 -1.77 12.22 22.32
CA GLU A 144 -2.86 11.49 21.65
C GLU A 144 -2.32 10.34 20.80
N ASN A 145 -1.32 10.63 19.97
CA ASN A 145 -0.65 9.63 19.14
C ASN A 145 0.04 8.56 19.99
N SER A 146 0.77 8.95 21.03
CA SER A 146 1.46 8.02 21.92
C SER A 146 0.49 7.11 22.69
N LEU A 147 -0.62 7.68 23.16
CA LEU A 147 -1.67 6.95 23.87
C LEU A 147 -2.42 6.01 22.93
N SER A 148 -2.69 6.43 21.69
CA SER A 148 -3.32 5.60 20.67
C SER A 148 -2.47 4.37 20.34
N ILE A 149 -1.15 4.53 20.16
CA ILE A 149 -0.22 3.42 19.94
C ILE A 149 -0.22 2.45 21.14
N TYR A 150 -0.25 2.99 22.36
CA TYR A 150 -0.34 2.16 23.56
C TYR A 150 -1.66 1.38 23.62
N ILE A 151 -2.79 2.04 23.36
CA ILE A 151 -4.12 1.41 23.34
C ILE A 151 -4.18 0.31 22.28
N GLN A 152 -3.60 0.52 21.10
CA GLN A 152 -3.48 -0.50 20.06
C GLN A 152 -2.74 -1.75 20.54
N SER A 153 -1.72 -1.60 21.39
CA SER A 153 -0.93 -2.73 21.92
C SER A 153 -1.65 -3.58 22.97
N ILE A 154 -2.71 -3.06 23.59
CA ILE A 154 -3.49 -3.75 24.63
C ILE A 154 -4.87 -4.23 24.12
N LEU A 155 -5.13 -4.11 22.81
CA LEU A 155 -6.39 -4.55 22.21
C LEU A 155 -6.66 -6.04 22.48
N SER A 156 -7.88 -6.33 22.89
CA SER A 156 -8.39 -7.66 23.20
C SER A 156 -9.85 -7.79 22.78
N LEU A 157 -10.36 -9.02 22.74
CA LEU A 157 -11.77 -9.29 22.39
C LEU A 157 -12.77 -8.57 23.30
N ASN A 158 -12.39 -8.30 24.56
CA ASN A 158 -13.26 -7.71 25.56
C ASN A 158 -13.26 -6.17 25.48
N ASN A 159 -12.17 -5.54 25.05
CA ASN A 159 -12.05 -4.07 25.08
C ASN A 159 -12.27 -3.42 23.71
N VAL A 160 -12.12 -4.16 22.62
CA VAL A 160 -12.11 -3.60 21.26
C VAL A 160 -13.40 -2.86 20.91
N CYS A 161 -14.57 -3.34 21.36
CA CYS A 161 -15.85 -2.70 21.06
C CYS A 161 -15.96 -1.30 21.68
N ILE A 162 -15.58 -1.18 22.96
CA ILE A 162 -15.63 0.10 23.69
C ILE A 162 -14.58 1.06 23.11
N ILE A 163 -13.36 0.57 22.86
CA ILE A 163 -12.30 1.38 22.27
C ILE A 163 -12.69 1.87 20.87
N TYR A 164 -13.29 1.00 20.04
CA TYR A 164 -13.77 1.37 18.72
C TYR A 164 -14.87 2.44 18.77
N ASP A 165 -15.79 2.33 19.73
CA ASP A 165 -16.85 3.33 19.94
C ASP A 165 -16.26 4.69 20.32
N THR A 166 -15.30 4.72 21.26
CA THR A 166 -14.59 5.96 21.62
C THR A 166 -13.77 6.54 20.46
N ALA A 167 -13.14 5.70 19.64
CA ALA A 167 -12.42 6.14 18.45
C ALA A 167 -13.37 6.77 17.43
N CYS A 168 -14.58 6.24 17.28
CA CYS A 168 -15.63 6.82 16.43
C CYS A 168 -16.13 8.15 16.99
N LEU A 169 -16.33 8.26 18.30
CA LEU A 169 -16.79 9.47 18.98
C LEU A 169 -15.81 10.64 18.79
N TYR A 170 -14.51 10.38 18.99
CA TYR A 170 -13.44 11.38 18.85
C TYR A 170 -12.88 11.48 17.42
N LYS A 171 -13.41 10.70 16.47
CA LYS A 171 -12.96 10.66 15.05
C LYS A 171 -11.45 10.41 14.91
N LEU A 172 -10.92 9.51 15.73
CA LEU A 172 -9.52 9.11 15.72
C LEU A 172 -9.28 8.06 14.62
N ASN A 173 -9.12 8.52 13.38
CA ASN A 173 -9.06 7.65 12.19
C ASN A 173 -8.04 6.51 12.32
N ASN A 174 -6.81 6.80 12.80
CA ASN A 174 -5.76 5.79 12.94
C ASN A 174 -6.18 4.69 13.94
N LEU A 175 -6.73 5.06 15.10
CA LEU A 175 -7.19 4.10 16.10
C LEU A 175 -8.41 3.32 15.58
N GLN A 176 -9.32 4.00 14.89
CA GLN A 176 -10.49 3.39 14.26
C GLN A 176 -10.09 2.33 13.22
N GLU A 177 -9.10 2.61 12.36
CA GLU A 177 -8.58 1.65 11.37
C GLU A 177 -7.93 0.42 12.03
N HIS A 178 -7.13 0.63 13.08
CA HIS A 178 -6.51 -0.48 13.80
C HIS A 178 -7.54 -1.36 14.52
N CYS A 179 -8.52 -0.76 15.21
CA CYS A 179 -9.63 -1.48 15.83
C CYS A 179 -10.48 -2.20 14.78
N SER A 180 -10.75 -1.55 13.65
CA SER A 180 -11.46 -2.12 12.50
C SER A 180 -10.82 -3.41 12.01
N LEU A 181 -9.49 -3.41 11.83
CA LEU A 181 -8.74 -4.60 11.41
C LEU A 181 -8.79 -5.71 12.45
N PHE A 182 -8.68 -5.38 13.74
CA PHE A 182 -8.80 -6.35 14.82
C PHE A 182 -10.19 -6.99 14.87
N ILE A 183 -11.24 -6.18 14.72
CA ILE A 183 -12.63 -6.62 14.66
C ILE A 183 -12.86 -7.56 13.48
N ASP A 184 -12.30 -7.23 12.31
CA ASP A 184 -12.48 -8.04 11.10
C ASP A 184 -11.79 -9.41 11.20
N ASN A 185 -10.61 -9.45 11.81
CA ASN A 185 -9.88 -10.70 12.04
C ASN A 185 -10.59 -11.64 13.03
N HIS A 186 -11.33 -11.09 14.01
CA HIS A 186 -12.03 -11.86 15.05
C HIS A 186 -13.56 -11.76 14.96
N ALA A 187 -14.10 -11.44 13.78
CA ALA A 187 -15.52 -11.12 13.59
C ALA A 187 -16.47 -12.20 14.14
N LYS A 188 -16.16 -13.48 13.90
CA LYS A 188 -16.96 -14.63 14.37
C LYS A 188 -17.02 -14.77 15.90
N GLU A 189 -15.96 -14.34 16.58
CA GLU A 189 -15.84 -14.40 18.03
C GLU A 189 -16.53 -13.20 18.66
N ILE A 190 -16.23 -12.00 18.15
CA ILE A 190 -16.76 -10.72 18.65
C ILE A 190 -18.28 -10.66 18.57
N ILE A 191 -18.90 -11.16 17.50
CA ILE A 191 -20.37 -11.20 17.36
C ILE A 191 -21.06 -11.91 18.54
N LYS A 192 -20.37 -12.85 19.21
CA LYS A 192 -20.93 -13.64 20.31
C LYS A 192 -20.68 -13.02 21.69
N THR A 193 -19.88 -11.96 21.75
CA THR A 193 -19.50 -11.29 23.01
C THR A 193 -20.61 -10.36 23.50
N ASN A 194 -20.68 -10.12 24.80
CA ASN A 194 -21.66 -9.18 25.37
C ASN A 194 -21.25 -7.73 25.06
N GLU A 195 -19.97 -7.51 24.85
CA GLU A 195 -19.33 -6.24 24.54
C GLU A 195 -19.79 -5.72 23.18
N PHE A 196 -20.16 -6.60 22.25
CA PHE A 196 -20.81 -6.21 20.99
C PHE A 196 -22.16 -5.49 21.22
N LEU A 197 -22.90 -5.85 22.29
CA LEU A 197 -24.16 -5.19 22.66
C LEU A 197 -23.93 -3.75 23.19
N SER A 198 -22.72 -3.41 23.60
CA SER A 198 -22.39 -2.07 24.12
C SER A 198 -22.13 -1.02 23.03
N LEU A 199 -21.99 -1.44 21.76
CA LEU A 199 -21.69 -0.54 20.64
C LEU A 199 -22.81 0.48 20.41
N SER A 200 -22.44 1.71 20.05
CA SER A 200 -23.40 2.73 19.57
C SER A 200 -23.98 2.37 18.20
N SER A 201 -25.10 3.01 17.85
CA SER A 201 -25.75 2.84 16.54
C SER A 201 -24.82 3.21 15.38
N GLU A 202 -24.07 4.30 15.53
CA GLU A 202 -23.09 4.75 14.54
C GLU A 202 -21.95 3.76 14.35
N ALA A 203 -21.32 3.31 15.45
CA ALA A 203 -20.22 2.36 15.41
C ALA A 203 -20.64 1.01 14.79
N LEU A 204 -21.81 0.49 15.19
CA LEU A 204 -22.35 -0.75 14.65
C LEU A 204 -22.65 -0.65 13.15
N SER A 205 -23.23 0.46 12.70
CA SER A 205 -23.50 0.71 11.28
C SER A 205 -22.20 0.68 10.46
N LEU A 206 -21.14 1.31 10.97
CA LEU A 206 -19.82 1.31 10.34
C LEU A 206 -19.20 -0.09 10.30
N ILE A 207 -19.37 -0.90 11.34
CA ILE A 207 -18.86 -2.29 11.36
C ILE A 207 -19.54 -3.13 10.28
N ILE A 208 -20.88 -3.10 10.22
CA ILE A 208 -21.67 -3.94 9.31
C ILE A 208 -21.56 -3.46 7.86
N ALA A 209 -21.34 -2.17 7.63
CA ALA A 209 -21.17 -1.65 6.28
C ALA A 209 -19.92 -2.22 5.57
N ARG A 210 -18.89 -2.62 6.32
CA ARG A 210 -17.58 -3.07 5.78
C ARG A 210 -17.65 -4.47 5.16
N ASP A 211 -17.06 -4.63 3.99
CA ASP A 211 -16.92 -5.93 3.31
C ASP A 211 -15.98 -6.90 4.06
N SER A 212 -15.02 -6.34 4.81
CA SER A 212 -14.00 -7.08 5.55
C SER A 212 -14.53 -7.78 6.81
N PHE A 213 -15.69 -7.34 7.32
CA PHE A 213 -16.34 -7.93 8.49
C PHE A 213 -17.00 -9.25 8.12
N TYR A 214 -16.20 -10.33 8.07
CA TYR A 214 -16.64 -11.60 7.54
C TYR A 214 -17.17 -12.55 8.62
N CYS A 215 -18.48 -12.81 8.54
CA CYS A 215 -19.19 -13.86 9.25
C CYS A 215 -20.32 -14.39 8.34
N SER A 216 -20.99 -15.50 8.69
CA SER A 216 -22.18 -15.88 7.93
C SER A 216 -23.24 -14.78 8.08
N GLU A 217 -23.91 -14.38 6.99
CA GLU A 217 -24.82 -13.24 7.05
C GLU A 217 -25.98 -13.49 8.03
N ILE A 218 -26.34 -14.76 8.23
CA ILE A 218 -27.30 -15.18 9.25
C ILE A 218 -26.82 -14.92 10.69
N GLU A 219 -25.54 -15.16 10.99
CA GLU A 219 -24.96 -14.82 12.30
C GLU A 219 -24.93 -13.30 12.51
N ILE A 220 -24.61 -12.52 11.47
CA ILE A 220 -24.67 -11.05 11.52
C ILE A 220 -26.11 -10.59 11.80
N PHE A 221 -27.09 -11.16 11.10
CA PHE A 221 -28.50 -10.88 11.31
C PHE A 221 -28.93 -11.16 12.76
N TYR A 222 -28.56 -12.31 13.33
CA TYR A 222 -28.85 -12.62 14.74
C TYR A 222 -28.17 -11.65 15.70
N ALA A 223 -26.92 -11.26 15.43
CA ALA A 223 -26.19 -10.29 16.25
C ALA A 223 -26.91 -8.93 16.29
N VAL A 224 -27.33 -8.43 15.12
CA VAL A 224 -28.06 -7.16 14.99
C VAL A 224 -29.41 -7.24 15.67
N LYS A 225 -30.12 -8.36 15.53
CA LYS A 225 -31.39 -8.58 16.22
C LYS A 225 -31.21 -8.57 17.74
N ASN A 226 -30.22 -9.29 18.26
CA ASN A 226 -29.95 -9.32 19.70
C ASN A 226 -29.55 -7.92 20.24
N TRP A 227 -28.76 -7.17 19.47
CA TRP A 227 -28.42 -5.77 19.77
C TRP A 227 -29.67 -4.88 19.79
N HIS A 228 -30.55 -5.02 18.80
CA HIS A 228 -31.82 -4.29 18.73
C HIS A 228 -32.70 -4.58 19.94
N ASP A 229 -32.93 -5.85 20.24
CA ASP A 229 -33.77 -6.29 21.35
C ASP A 229 -33.19 -5.74 22.68
N TYR A 230 -31.87 -5.81 22.89
CA TYR A 230 -31.20 -5.27 24.06
C TYR A 230 -31.45 -3.76 24.25
N TYR A 231 -31.26 -2.95 23.19
CA TYR A 231 -31.49 -1.50 23.26
C TYR A 231 -32.97 -1.15 23.44
N TYR A 232 -33.87 -1.88 22.76
CA TYR A 232 -35.31 -1.68 22.87
C TYR A 232 -35.83 -1.90 24.30
N PHE A 233 -35.31 -2.92 25.00
CA PHE A 233 -35.71 -3.22 26.38
C PHE A 233 -35.03 -2.34 27.43
N ASN A 234 -33.76 -1.96 27.23
CA ASN A 234 -32.95 -1.32 28.28
C ASN A 234 -32.72 0.19 28.12
N GLN A 235 -32.82 0.75 26.91
CA GLN A 235 -32.46 2.16 26.63
C GLN A 235 -33.47 2.86 25.71
N LYS A 236 -34.75 2.83 26.12
CA LYS A 236 -35.88 3.33 25.33
C LYS A 236 -35.79 4.82 24.96
N ASP A 237 -35.11 5.63 25.77
CA ASP A 237 -35.03 7.09 25.63
C ASP A 237 -33.95 7.57 24.66
N GLN A 238 -33.04 6.70 24.19
CA GLN A 238 -31.95 7.03 23.24
C GLN A 238 -32.13 6.39 21.86
N TRP A 239 -33.35 5.94 21.52
CA TRP A 239 -33.61 5.22 20.28
C TRP A 239 -33.33 6.07 19.03
N LYS A 240 -32.34 5.65 18.24
CA LYS A 240 -32.00 6.20 16.92
C LYS A 240 -32.53 5.28 15.81
N PRO A 241 -32.67 5.77 14.56
CA PRO A 241 -33.29 5.00 13.47
C PRO A 241 -32.55 3.68 13.21
N PHE A 242 -33.22 2.58 13.55
CA PHE A 242 -32.74 1.21 13.36
C PHE A 242 -32.63 0.84 11.87
N ASP A 243 -33.42 1.49 11.01
CA ASP A 243 -33.51 1.23 9.57
C ASP A 243 -32.16 1.35 8.86
N ASN A 244 -31.30 2.29 9.30
CA ASN A 244 -29.98 2.47 8.70
C ASN A 244 -29.10 1.22 8.89
N ILE A 245 -29.16 0.57 10.05
CA ILE A 245 -28.36 -0.64 10.33
C ILE A 245 -28.93 -1.83 9.55
N VAL A 246 -30.25 -2.00 9.57
CA VAL A 246 -30.96 -3.10 8.86
C VAL A 246 -30.67 -3.06 7.37
N SER A 247 -30.64 -1.86 6.76
CA SER A 247 -30.32 -1.68 5.34
C SER A 247 -28.92 -2.17 4.93
N LYS A 248 -28.00 -2.35 5.91
CA LYS A 248 -26.63 -2.84 5.65
C LYS A 248 -26.51 -4.35 5.70
N ILE A 249 -27.56 -5.07 6.15
CA ILE A 249 -27.62 -6.53 6.10
C ILE A 249 -27.90 -6.97 4.67
N ARG A 250 -27.08 -7.89 4.15
CA ARG A 250 -27.06 -8.29 2.75
C ARG A 250 -27.86 -9.57 2.57
N LEU A 251 -29.19 -9.45 2.47
CA LEU A 251 -30.10 -10.59 2.32
C LEU A 251 -29.71 -11.56 1.20
N ILE A 252 -29.08 -11.05 0.13
CA ILE A 252 -28.60 -11.81 -1.03
C ILE A 252 -27.52 -12.85 -0.65
N LEU A 253 -26.85 -12.68 0.49
CA LEU A 253 -25.84 -13.61 1.01
C LEU A 253 -26.43 -14.72 1.90
N MET A 254 -27.74 -14.70 2.16
CA MET A 254 -28.43 -15.71 2.95
C MET A 254 -29.02 -16.80 2.05
N SER A 255 -29.21 -17.99 2.60
CA SER A 255 -29.91 -19.07 1.92
C SER A 255 -31.41 -18.82 1.87
N MET A 256 -32.08 -19.41 0.87
CA MET A 256 -33.54 -19.38 0.74
C MET A 256 -34.26 -19.86 2.01
N SER A 257 -33.72 -20.90 2.66
CA SER A 257 -34.30 -21.44 3.90
C SER A 257 -34.22 -20.42 5.04
N GLU A 258 -33.11 -19.69 5.17
CA GLU A 258 -32.92 -18.67 6.19
C GLU A 258 -33.83 -17.46 5.98
N LEU A 259 -33.95 -16.98 4.73
CA LEU A 259 -34.83 -15.86 4.38
C LEU A 259 -36.29 -16.17 4.74
N LEU A 260 -36.79 -17.35 4.36
CA LEU A 260 -38.20 -17.71 4.54
C LEU A 260 -38.54 -18.15 5.97
N LYS A 261 -37.62 -18.82 6.69
CA LYS A 261 -37.90 -19.38 8.03
C LYS A 261 -37.43 -18.51 9.18
N ILE A 262 -36.49 -17.59 8.96
CA ILE A 262 -35.89 -16.81 10.04
C ILE A 262 -36.18 -15.32 9.81
N VAL A 263 -35.72 -14.77 8.68
CA VAL A 263 -35.83 -13.33 8.40
C VAL A 263 -37.29 -12.91 8.28
N ARG A 264 -38.12 -13.66 7.54
CA ARG A 264 -39.55 -13.36 7.38
C ARG A 264 -40.32 -13.28 8.71
N TYR A 265 -39.99 -14.13 9.69
CA TYR A 265 -40.68 -14.16 10.98
C TYR A 265 -40.13 -13.14 11.99
N SER A 266 -39.04 -12.46 11.66
CA SER A 266 -38.47 -11.42 12.52
C SER A 266 -39.22 -10.10 12.47
N ASN A 267 -40.01 -9.87 11.41
CA ASN A 267 -40.66 -8.60 11.09
C ASN A 267 -39.71 -7.39 10.97
N LEU A 268 -38.40 -7.64 10.77
CA LEU A 268 -37.40 -6.57 10.57
C LEU A 268 -37.31 -6.10 9.11
N PHE A 269 -37.81 -6.90 8.16
CA PHE A 269 -37.79 -6.63 6.73
C PHE A 269 -39.18 -6.78 6.13
N ASP A 270 -39.48 -5.95 5.14
CA ASP A 270 -40.73 -6.05 4.38
C ASP A 270 -40.71 -7.28 3.47
N LEU A 271 -41.90 -7.84 3.21
CA LEU A 271 -42.04 -8.99 2.32
C LEU A 271 -41.46 -8.73 0.92
N ASN A 272 -41.62 -7.51 0.40
CA ASN A 272 -41.08 -7.12 -0.91
C ASN A 272 -39.55 -7.18 -0.93
N GLN A 273 -38.87 -6.69 0.11
CA GLN A 273 -37.41 -6.73 0.19
C GLN A 273 -36.87 -8.17 0.20
N ILE A 274 -37.58 -9.08 0.89
CA ILE A 274 -37.23 -10.50 0.91
C ILE A 274 -37.46 -11.13 -0.47
N MET A 275 -38.57 -10.81 -1.13
CA MET A 275 -38.87 -11.32 -2.47
C MET A 275 -37.87 -10.80 -3.51
N ASP A 276 -37.53 -9.51 -3.48
CA ASP A 276 -36.52 -8.91 -4.35
C ASP A 276 -35.15 -9.60 -4.17
N ALA A 277 -34.75 -9.88 -2.92
CA ALA A 277 -33.52 -10.61 -2.64
C ALA A 277 -33.56 -12.04 -3.20
N ILE A 278 -34.70 -12.73 -3.10
CA ILE A 278 -34.90 -14.07 -3.67
C ILE A 278 -34.81 -14.04 -5.19
N ASP A 279 -35.44 -13.06 -5.83
CA ASP A 279 -35.44 -12.91 -7.29
C ASP A 279 -34.03 -12.60 -7.81
N ILE A 280 -33.25 -11.79 -7.09
CA ILE A 280 -31.82 -11.56 -7.41
C ILE A 280 -31.02 -12.87 -7.30
N ILE A 281 -31.20 -13.63 -6.21
CA ILE A 281 -30.52 -14.93 -6.02
C ILE A 281 -30.84 -15.91 -7.16
N HIS A 282 -32.08 -15.91 -7.68
CA HIS A 282 -32.56 -16.82 -8.73
C HIS A 282 -32.26 -16.34 -10.16
N SER A 283 -32.26 -15.03 -10.40
CA SER A 283 -31.99 -14.45 -11.73
C SER A 283 -30.51 -14.54 -12.09
N GLU A 284 -29.60 -14.35 -11.12
CA GLU A 284 -28.16 -14.49 -11.35
C GLU A 284 -27.71 -15.95 -11.53
N THR A 285 -28.42 -16.92 -10.94
CA THR A 285 -28.19 -18.34 -11.27
C THR A 285 -28.58 -18.68 -12.72
N ASN A 286 -29.40 -17.84 -13.36
CA ASN A 286 -29.88 -18.02 -14.74
C ASN A 286 -29.21 -17.09 -15.78
N LEU A 287 -28.43 -16.08 -15.37
CA LEU A 287 -27.72 -15.17 -16.27
C LEU A 287 -26.32 -15.69 -16.64
N LEU A 288 -26.30 -16.75 -17.45
CA LEU A 288 -25.11 -17.20 -18.18
C LEU A 288 -24.87 -16.41 -19.49
N ILE A 289 -25.62 -15.34 -19.78
CA ILE A 289 -25.52 -14.63 -21.07
C ILE A 289 -25.73 -13.13 -20.86
N ASN A 290 -24.67 -12.40 -20.51
CA ASN A 290 -24.42 -11.05 -21.02
C ASN A 290 -22.99 -10.63 -20.63
N VAL A 291 -22.08 -10.99 -21.53
CA VAL A 291 -20.72 -10.47 -21.61
C VAL A 291 -20.79 -8.98 -21.95
N ASN A 292 -19.97 -8.18 -21.24
CA ASN A 292 -19.69 -6.75 -21.41
C ASN A 292 -20.68 -5.76 -20.76
N ASN A 293 -20.35 -5.34 -19.52
CA ASN A 293 -20.17 -3.92 -19.13
C ASN A 293 -20.50 -3.56 -17.66
N ASN A 294 -20.85 -4.50 -16.79
CA ASN A 294 -21.08 -4.16 -15.38
C ASN A 294 -20.01 -4.74 -14.46
N LYS A 295 -18.87 -4.05 -14.33
CA LYS A 295 -17.93 -4.20 -13.20
C LYS A 295 -18.60 -3.93 -11.83
N ASN A 296 -19.86 -3.49 -11.81
CA ASN A 296 -20.63 -3.13 -10.62
C ASN A 296 -21.66 -4.19 -10.17
N ASN A 297 -21.72 -5.37 -10.78
CA ASN A 297 -22.70 -6.43 -10.44
C ASN A 297 -22.08 -7.67 -9.77
N CYS A 298 -20.87 -7.58 -9.22
CA CYS A 298 -20.45 -8.59 -8.25
C CYS A 298 -21.32 -8.41 -7.01
N LYS A 299 -21.98 -9.48 -6.50
CA LYS A 299 -22.65 -9.40 -5.19
C LYS A 299 -21.67 -8.74 -4.23
N ASN A 300 -22.16 -7.83 -3.38
CA ASN A 300 -21.36 -7.25 -2.31
C ASN A 300 -21.07 -8.35 -1.28
N TYR A 301 -20.23 -9.32 -1.65
CA TYR A 301 -19.81 -10.41 -0.79
C TYR A 301 -19.00 -9.82 0.36
N ARG A 302 -19.06 -10.51 1.51
CA ARG A 302 -18.14 -10.28 2.61
C ARG A 302 -16.96 -11.23 2.46
N GLY A 303 -15.77 -10.76 2.79
CA GLY A 303 -14.57 -11.58 2.73
C GLY A 303 -13.58 -11.20 3.82
N ARG A 304 -12.81 -12.17 4.32
CA ARG A 304 -11.76 -11.89 5.30
C ARG A 304 -10.68 -11.03 4.65
N LEU A 305 -10.21 -10.03 5.38
CA LEU A 305 -9.12 -9.15 4.93
C LEU A 305 -7.85 -9.48 5.70
N ARG A 306 -6.80 -9.92 5.01
CA ARG A 306 -5.47 -10.13 5.60
C ARG A 306 -4.43 -9.28 4.87
N LEU A 307 -3.82 -8.35 5.59
CA LEU A 307 -2.90 -7.38 5.00
C LEU A 307 -1.53 -8.01 4.77
N ASN A 308 -1.01 -7.93 3.56
CA ASN A 308 0.35 -8.34 3.17
C ASN A 308 0.71 -9.82 3.42
N GLU A 309 -0.25 -10.67 3.75
CA GLU A 309 -0.03 -12.10 3.96
C GLU A 309 -0.43 -12.91 2.72
N ASN A 310 0.36 -13.94 2.40
CA ASN A 310 0.00 -14.87 1.33
C ASN A 310 -1.11 -15.81 1.85
N ILE A 311 -2.31 -15.71 1.30
CA ILE A 311 -3.43 -16.58 1.68
C ILE A 311 -3.51 -17.87 0.86
N ALA A 312 -2.73 -17.97 -0.23
CA ALA A 312 -2.64 -19.15 -1.07
C ALA A 312 -1.52 -20.09 -0.58
N THR A 313 -1.63 -20.53 0.67
CA THR A 313 -0.69 -21.48 1.29
C THR A 313 -1.45 -22.62 1.95
N LYS A 314 -0.78 -23.77 2.12
CA LYS A 314 -1.33 -24.93 2.82
C LYS A 314 -1.60 -24.63 4.29
N THR A 315 -0.88 -23.68 4.89
CA THR A 315 -1.10 -23.25 6.29
C THR A 315 -2.45 -22.57 6.48
N TYR A 316 -2.97 -21.92 5.44
CA TYR A 316 -4.32 -21.34 5.41
C TYR A 316 -5.28 -22.22 4.62
N ASP A 317 -5.12 -23.56 4.69
CA ASP A 317 -6.02 -24.55 4.07
C ASP A 317 -6.37 -24.33 2.59
N ALA A 318 -5.52 -23.60 1.85
CA ALA A 318 -5.69 -23.40 0.42
C ALA A 318 -5.36 -24.70 -0.33
N GLN A 319 -6.16 -25.03 -1.34
CA GLN A 319 -6.07 -26.29 -2.07
C GLN A 319 -6.17 -26.05 -3.57
N VAL A 320 -5.34 -26.77 -4.34
CA VAL A 320 -5.47 -26.83 -5.79
C VAL A 320 -6.54 -27.86 -6.14
N VAL A 321 -7.68 -27.41 -6.66
CA VAL A 321 -8.83 -28.24 -7.01
C VAL A 321 -8.64 -28.86 -8.39
N GLU A 322 -8.15 -28.08 -9.36
CA GLU A 322 -7.96 -28.48 -10.76
C GLU A 322 -6.52 -28.20 -11.22
N GLY A 323 -6.03 -29.02 -12.16
CA GLY A 323 -4.65 -29.01 -12.65
C GLY A 323 -3.90 -30.32 -12.38
N GLU A 324 -2.86 -30.58 -13.17
CA GLU A 324 -1.95 -31.72 -12.99
C GLU A 324 -0.84 -31.37 -11.98
N VAL A 325 -0.37 -32.35 -11.20
CA VAL A 325 0.71 -32.16 -10.20
C VAL A 325 0.36 -31.06 -9.18
N LYS A 326 -0.83 -31.19 -8.58
CA LYS A 326 -1.46 -30.22 -7.65
C LYS A 326 -0.61 -29.82 -6.44
N GLN A 327 0.25 -30.71 -5.97
CA GLN A 327 1.03 -30.50 -4.75
C GLN A 327 2.15 -29.47 -4.89
N SER A 328 2.54 -29.13 -6.13
CA SER A 328 3.70 -28.28 -6.44
C SER A 328 3.40 -26.79 -6.46
N LEU A 329 2.14 -26.37 -6.65
CA LEU A 329 1.80 -24.96 -6.83
C LEU A 329 1.87 -24.13 -5.55
N LEU A 330 1.28 -24.65 -4.46
CA LEU A 330 1.18 -23.98 -3.18
C LEU A 330 2.32 -24.44 -2.27
N ASP A 331 3.13 -23.48 -1.80
CA ASP A 331 4.34 -23.70 -1.01
C ASP A 331 5.39 -24.60 -1.70
N GLY A 332 5.47 -24.51 -3.03
CA GLY A 332 6.46 -25.22 -3.84
C GLY A 332 7.85 -24.57 -3.84
N ASP A 333 8.85 -25.31 -4.34
CA ASP A 333 10.21 -24.77 -4.53
C ASP A 333 10.25 -23.84 -5.76
N ILE A 334 10.43 -22.54 -5.50
CA ILE A 334 10.53 -21.49 -6.52
C ILE A 334 11.92 -21.35 -7.14
N ILE A 335 12.90 -22.15 -6.70
CA ILE A 335 14.30 -22.09 -7.17
C ILE A 335 14.65 -23.35 -7.97
N ASN A 336 14.44 -24.53 -7.38
CA ASN A 336 14.94 -25.81 -7.91
C ASN A 336 13.88 -26.66 -8.63
N TYR A 337 12.98 -26.03 -9.39
CA TYR A 337 12.09 -26.76 -10.31
C TYR A 337 12.82 -27.12 -11.61
N ASP A 338 12.45 -28.27 -12.17
CA ASP A 338 12.99 -28.85 -13.39
C ASP A 338 11.85 -29.37 -14.29
N LEU A 339 12.17 -30.03 -15.42
CA LEU A 339 11.15 -30.46 -16.39
C LEU A 339 10.20 -31.53 -15.82
N ASP A 340 10.61 -32.25 -14.79
CA ASP A 340 9.87 -33.39 -14.25
C ASP A 340 9.08 -33.05 -12.98
N ARG A 341 9.50 -32.02 -12.22
CA ARG A 341 8.90 -31.64 -10.93
C ARG A 341 8.94 -30.15 -10.64
N GLY A 342 8.05 -29.72 -9.73
CA GLY A 342 8.07 -28.36 -9.17
C GLY A 342 7.13 -27.38 -9.86
N TYR A 343 6.19 -27.85 -10.68
CA TYR A 343 5.18 -26.99 -11.29
C TYR A 343 3.86 -27.75 -11.50
N THR A 344 2.75 -27.02 -11.53
CA THR A 344 1.43 -27.49 -11.93
C THR A 344 1.20 -27.12 -13.40
N ARG A 345 0.45 -27.95 -14.12
CA ARG A 345 0.19 -27.71 -15.54
C ARG A 345 -1.23 -28.08 -15.94
N HIS A 346 -1.66 -27.56 -17.08
CA HIS A 346 -2.86 -28.02 -17.78
C HIS A 346 -2.66 -27.96 -19.29
N LEU A 347 -3.42 -28.75 -20.04
CA LEU A 347 -3.46 -28.65 -21.49
C LEU A 347 -4.18 -27.36 -21.90
N ILE A 348 -3.66 -26.67 -22.90
CA ILE A 348 -4.29 -25.47 -23.48
C ILE A 348 -5.39 -25.95 -24.43
N ASP A 349 -6.60 -26.03 -23.88
CA ASP A 349 -7.85 -26.34 -24.57
C ASP A 349 -9.03 -25.64 -23.86
N ASP A 350 -10.25 -25.86 -24.34
CA ASP A 350 -11.45 -25.21 -23.80
C ASP A 350 -11.97 -25.84 -22.49
N VAL A 351 -11.33 -26.91 -21.99
CA VAL A 351 -11.84 -27.73 -20.87
C VAL A 351 -10.97 -27.59 -19.63
N HIS A 352 -9.65 -27.62 -19.79
CA HIS A 352 -8.72 -27.72 -18.68
C HIS A 352 -8.28 -26.34 -18.17
N ASN A 353 -8.13 -26.24 -16.85
CA ASN A 353 -7.65 -25.04 -16.17
C ASN A 353 -6.92 -25.42 -14.87
N ILE A 354 -6.32 -24.43 -14.22
CA ILE A 354 -5.80 -24.55 -12.86
C ILE A 354 -6.73 -23.76 -11.95
N CYS A 355 -7.35 -24.45 -10.98
CA CYS A 355 -8.27 -23.83 -10.02
C CYS A 355 -7.73 -23.99 -8.60
N VAL A 356 -7.60 -22.87 -7.88
CA VAL A 356 -7.17 -22.81 -6.49
C VAL A 356 -8.35 -22.35 -5.62
N LYS A 357 -8.68 -23.16 -4.61
CA LYS A 357 -9.66 -22.86 -3.57
C LYS A 357 -8.94 -22.33 -2.33
N LEU A 358 -9.40 -21.19 -1.81
CA LEU A 358 -8.94 -20.59 -0.56
C LEU A 358 -9.75 -21.16 0.63
N ASP A 359 -9.28 -20.96 1.88
CA ASP A 359 -10.01 -21.36 3.12
C ASP A 359 -11.42 -20.77 3.18
N GLY A 360 -11.63 -19.60 2.58
CA GLY A 360 -12.96 -19.04 2.39
C GLY A 360 -12.94 -17.72 1.63
N PRO A 361 -14.09 -17.05 1.52
CA PRO A 361 -14.20 -15.74 0.91
C PRO A 361 -13.20 -14.77 1.53
N SER A 362 -12.28 -14.28 0.72
CA SER A 362 -11.20 -13.38 1.14
C SER A 362 -11.11 -12.21 0.17
N ILE A 363 -10.83 -11.02 0.69
CA ILE A 363 -10.64 -9.82 -0.13
C ILE A 363 -9.21 -9.83 -0.66
N ILE A 364 -9.06 -9.79 -1.98
CA ILE A 364 -7.77 -9.83 -2.66
C ILE A 364 -7.67 -8.70 -3.70
N ASN A 365 -6.45 -8.21 -3.92
CA ASN A 365 -6.19 -7.19 -4.95
C ASN A 365 -4.82 -7.37 -5.63
N HIS A 366 -4.06 -8.39 -5.25
CA HIS A 366 -2.75 -8.68 -5.79
C HIS A 366 -2.52 -10.18 -5.90
N ILE A 367 -2.10 -10.64 -7.08
CA ILE A 367 -1.71 -12.03 -7.33
C ILE A 367 -0.30 -12.03 -7.90
N LYS A 368 0.57 -12.88 -7.35
CA LYS A 368 1.87 -13.20 -7.96
C LYS A 368 1.83 -14.59 -8.56
N LEU A 369 2.28 -14.71 -9.80
CA LEU A 369 2.41 -15.99 -10.49
C LEU A 369 3.85 -16.17 -10.95
N LEU A 370 4.44 -17.34 -10.73
CA LEU A 370 5.70 -17.73 -11.36
C LEU A 370 5.40 -18.64 -12.54
N LEU A 371 5.52 -18.10 -13.74
CA LEU A 371 5.47 -18.88 -14.97
C LEU A 371 6.83 -19.55 -15.22
N TRP A 372 6.83 -20.66 -15.98
CA TRP A 372 8.08 -21.31 -16.36
C TRP A 372 9.02 -20.35 -17.11
N ASP A 373 10.24 -20.20 -16.62
CA ASP A 373 11.23 -19.25 -17.14
C ASP A 373 12.63 -19.85 -17.35
N LYS A 374 12.80 -21.18 -17.25
CA LYS A 374 14.10 -21.85 -17.43
C LYS A 374 14.62 -21.84 -18.87
N ASP A 375 13.76 -21.63 -19.86
CA ASP A 375 14.14 -21.46 -21.28
C ASP A 375 13.71 -20.09 -21.81
N THR A 376 13.30 -19.93 -23.07
CA THR A 376 12.83 -18.65 -23.67
C THR A 376 11.31 -18.61 -23.93
N ARG A 377 10.55 -19.63 -23.51
CA ARG A 377 9.11 -19.68 -23.75
C ARG A 377 8.33 -18.55 -23.08
N ALA A 378 7.19 -18.21 -23.66
CA ALA A 378 6.25 -17.24 -23.12
C ALA A 378 4.81 -17.79 -23.20
N TYR A 379 3.93 -17.19 -22.39
CA TYR A 379 2.56 -17.64 -22.19
C TYR A 379 1.56 -16.49 -22.33
N SER A 380 0.36 -16.81 -22.79
CA SER A 380 -0.80 -15.91 -22.71
C SER A 380 -1.88 -16.58 -21.89
N TYR A 381 -2.55 -15.85 -21.01
CA TYR A 381 -3.50 -16.41 -20.06
C TYR A 381 -4.52 -15.36 -19.60
N TYR A 382 -5.57 -15.81 -18.92
CA TYR A 382 -6.47 -14.95 -18.18
C TYR A 382 -6.75 -15.55 -16.80
N ILE A 383 -7.20 -14.70 -15.87
CA ILE A 383 -7.55 -15.09 -14.50
C ILE A 383 -8.99 -14.70 -14.23
N GLU A 384 -9.74 -15.66 -13.71
CA GLU A 384 -11.10 -15.49 -13.24
C GLU A 384 -11.18 -15.83 -11.76
N VAL A 385 -12.06 -15.13 -11.05
CA VAL A 385 -12.33 -15.36 -9.62
C VAL A 385 -13.81 -15.64 -9.41
N SER A 386 -14.09 -16.44 -8.38
CA SER A 386 -15.44 -16.80 -8.00
C SER A 386 -15.55 -16.96 -6.48
N VAL A 387 -16.72 -16.68 -5.92
CA VAL A 387 -17.01 -16.95 -4.51
C VAL A 387 -17.70 -18.31 -4.35
N ASP A 388 -18.49 -18.74 -5.33
CA ASP A 388 -19.35 -19.93 -5.29
C ASP A 388 -18.94 -21.07 -6.24
N ASN A 389 -17.88 -20.89 -7.02
CA ASN A 389 -17.41 -21.81 -8.08
C ASN A 389 -18.38 -21.96 -9.27
N ILE A 390 -19.40 -21.10 -9.38
CA ILE A 390 -20.42 -21.12 -10.43
C ILE A 390 -20.33 -19.84 -11.26
N THR A 391 -20.36 -18.69 -10.59
CA THR A 391 -20.27 -17.37 -11.22
C THR A 391 -18.83 -16.90 -11.24
N TRP A 392 -18.31 -16.60 -12.43
CA TRP A 392 -16.90 -16.26 -12.62
C TRP A 392 -16.76 -14.84 -13.14
N THR A 393 -15.89 -14.07 -12.50
CA THR A 393 -15.55 -12.70 -12.92
C THR A 393 -14.11 -12.67 -13.40
N ARG A 394 -13.88 -12.20 -14.63
CA ARG A 394 -12.54 -12.03 -15.17
C ARG A 394 -11.89 -10.78 -14.59
N ILE A 395 -10.74 -10.97 -13.95
CA ILE A 395 -9.98 -9.88 -13.31
C ILE A 395 -8.72 -9.50 -14.09
N ILE A 396 -8.13 -10.45 -14.83
CA ILE A 396 -6.94 -10.23 -15.65
C ILE A 396 -7.17 -10.90 -17.00
N ASP A 397 -6.92 -10.19 -18.09
CA ASP A 397 -7.03 -10.71 -19.45
C ASP A 397 -5.76 -10.43 -20.24
N TYR A 398 -4.82 -11.38 -20.20
CA TYR A 398 -3.53 -11.29 -20.90
C TYR A 398 -3.45 -12.25 -22.10
N ARG A 399 -4.60 -12.50 -22.75
CA ARG A 399 -4.68 -13.40 -23.93
C ARG A 399 -3.91 -12.89 -25.14
N LEU A 400 -3.66 -11.58 -25.22
CA LEU A 400 -2.96 -10.95 -26.34
C LEU A 400 -1.46 -10.73 -26.09
N TYR A 401 -0.97 -11.05 -24.88
CA TYR A 401 0.37 -10.67 -24.43
C TYR A 401 1.25 -11.89 -24.18
N LEU A 402 2.55 -11.76 -24.42
CA LEU A 402 3.52 -12.83 -24.17
C LEU A 402 4.22 -12.63 -22.82
N CYS A 403 3.72 -13.29 -21.79
CA CYS A 403 4.17 -13.18 -20.41
C CYS A 403 5.16 -14.29 -20.02
N ARG A 404 6.02 -14.02 -19.04
CA ARG A 404 7.09 -14.95 -18.61
C ARG A 404 7.57 -14.65 -17.18
N SER A 405 8.05 -15.69 -16.49
CA SER A 405 8.62 -15.57 -15.14
C SER A 405 7.61 -14.94 -14.16
N TRP A 406 8.08 -14.21 -13.15
CA TRP A 406 7.24 -13.58 -12.15
C TRP A 406 6.31 -12.52 -12.74
N GLN A 407 5.03 -12.75 -12.54
CA GLN A 407 3.93 -11.83 -12.80
C GLN A 407 3.54 -11.19 -11.47
N LYS A 408 3.47 -9.87 -11.41
CA LYS A 408 2.96 -9.06 -10.29
C LYS A 408 1.67 -8.38 -10.76
N LEU A 409 0.54 -9.03 -10.53
CA LEU A 409 -0.77 -8.63 -11.06
C LEU A 409 -1.52 -7.82 -10.00
N TYR A 410 -1.99 -6.64 -10.36
CA TYR A 410 -2.74 -5.73 -9.49
C TYR A 410 -4.10 -5.45 -10.11
N PHE A 411 -5.15 -5.43 -9.29
CA PHE A 411 -6.52 -5.19 -9.73
C PHE A 411 -7.35 -4.59 -8.58
N SER A 412 -8.55 -4.09 -8.88
CA SER A 412 -9.45 -3.55 -7.85
C SER A 412 -9.82 -4.62 -6.82
N PRO A 413 -9.89 -4.29 -5.51
CA PRO A 413 -10.26 -5.25 -4.48
C PRO A 413 -11.54 -6.02 -4.81
N ILE A 414 -11.47 -7.34 -4.71
CA ILE A 414 -12.59 -8.25 -4.97
C ILE A 414 -12.58 -9.39 -3.96
N VAL A 415 -13.77 -9.89 -3.60
CA VAL A 415 -13.91 -11.08 -2.77
C VAL A 415 -13.81 -12.32 -3.64
N ALA A 416 -12.91 -13.23 -3.29
CA ALA A 416 -12.73 -14.50 -3.98
C ALA A 416 -12.62 -15.66 -2.98
N SER A 417 -13.19 -16.80 -3.35
CA SER A 417 -12.97 -18.10 -2.70
C SER A 417 -12.24 -19.07 -3.64
N TYR A 418 -12.44 -18.91 -4.94
CA TYR A 418 -11.85 -19.71 -6.00
C TYR A 418 -11.17 -18.79 -7.00
N ILE A 419 -9.98 -19.19 -7.44
CA ILE A 419 -9.20 -18.48 -8.45
C ILE A 419 -8.87 -19.48 -9.55
N ARG A 420 -9.31 -19.19 -10.76
CA ARG A 420 -9.09 -19.99 -11.96
C ARG A 420 -8.09 -19.28 -12.86
N ILE A 421 -7.06 -20.01 -13.26
CA ILE A 421 -6.03 -19.58 -14.20
C ILE A 421 -6.15 -20.45 -15.44
N VAL A 422 -6.34 -19.80 -16.60
CA VAL A 422 -6.49 -20.48 -17.89
C VAL A 422 -5.41 -19.98 -18.83
N GLY A 423 -4.46 -20.86 -19.14
CA GLY A 423 -3.52 -20.66 -20.23
C GLY A 423 -4.21 -20.80 -21.59
N THR A 424 -3.94 -19.84 -22.47
CA THR A 424 -4.54 -19.75 -23.82
C THR A 424 -3.51 -19.90 -24.93
N TYR A 425 -2.25 -19.59 -24.65
CA TYR A 425 -1.16 -19.73 -25.61
C TYR A 425 0.16 -20.04 -24.91
N ASN A 426 1.01 -20.82 -25.57
CA ASN A 426 2.40 -21.05 -25.19
C ASN A 426 3.22 -21.17 -26.50
N THR A 427 4.36 -20.46 -26.54
CA THR A 427 5.22 -20.37 -27.73
C THR A 427 5.90 -21.69 -28.13
N VAL A 428 5.97 -22.68 -27.24
CA VAL A 428 6.72 -23.94 -27.45
C VAL A 428 5.81 -25.15 -27.64
N ASN A 429 4.74 -25.27 -26.84
CA ASN A 429 3.84 -26.43 -26.87
C ASN A 429 2.42 -26.05 -26.42
N LYS A 430 1.50 -27.01 -26.36
CA LYS A 430 0.10 -26.80 -25.97
C LYS A 430 -0.15 -27.01 -24.46
N VAL A 431 0.84 -26.74 -23.61
CA VAL A 431 0.75 -26.98 -22.17
C VAL A 431 1.05 -25.69 -21.42
N PHE A 432 0.17 -25.26 -20.52
CA PHE A 432 0.42 -24.13 -19.64
C PHE A 432 1.13 -24.61 -18.37
N HIS A 433 2.21 -23.94 -17.97
CA HIS A 433 3.02 -24.35 -16.82
C HIS A 433 3.05 -23.21 -15.79
N LEU A 434 2.69 -23.54 -14.56
CA LEU A 434 2.64 -22.61 -13.43
C LEU A 434 3.42 -23.20 -12.27
N VAL A 435 4.51 -22.55 -11.89
CA VAL A 435 5.45 -23.02 -10.86
C VAL A 435 4.93 -22.68 -9.47
N SER A 436 4.52 -21.43 -9.27
CA SER A 436 4.07 -20.93 -7.97
C SER A 436 2.98 -19.87 -8.13
N MET A 437 2.12 -19.80 -7.12
CA MET A 437 1.06 -18.80 -7.01
C MET A 437 1.02 -18.27 -5.59
N GLU A 438 0.94 -16.96 -5.46
CA GLU A 438 0.77 -16.27 -4.19
C GLU A 438 -0.35 -15.23 -4.34
N VAL A 439 -1.16 -15.07 -3.30
CA VAL A 439 -2.35 -14.21 -3.31
C VAL A 439 -2.33 -13.31 -2.09
N TYR A 440 -2.49 -12.02 -2.31
CA TYR A 440 -2.34 -10.99 -1.28
C TYR A 440 -3.45 -9.94 -1.35
N TYR A 441 -3.59 -9.25 -0.21
CA TYR A 441 -4.13 -7.90 -0.18
C TYR A 441 -3.02 -6.90 0.16
N LYS A 442 -2.85 -5.88 -0.69
CA LYS A 442 -1.90 -4.77 -0.51
C LYS A 442 -2.67 -3.49 -0.25
N GLN A 443 -2.31 -2.77 0.83
CA GLN A 443 -2.94 -1.50 1.20
C GLN A 443 -2.54 -0.35 0.27
N LYS A 444 -1.34 -0.42 -0.34
CA LYS A 444 -0.87 0.59 -1.29
C LYS A 444 -1.76 0.57 -2.53
N SER A 445 -2.20 1.73 -3.00
CA SER A 445 -2.88 1.85 -4.29
C SER A 445 -1.88 1.72 -5.44
N PHE A 446 -2.31 1.08 -6.52
CA PHE A 446 -1.53 0.90 -7.74
C PHE A 446 -2.23 1.62 -8.88
N ALA A 447 -1.47 2.29 -9.73
CA ALA A 447 -2.02 2.93 -10.91
C ALA A 447 -2.28 1.87 -11.98
N LEU A 448 -3.53 1.82 -12.45
CA LEU A 448 -4.00 0.90 -13.48
C LEU A 448 -4.64 1.71 -14.62
N ILE A 449 -4.28 1.40 -15.86
CA ILE A 449 -4.98 1.87 -17.06
C ILE A 449 -5.49 0.62 -17.77
N GLU A 450 -6.79 0.53 -18.01
CA GLU A 450 -7.40 -0.65 -18.65
C GLU A 450 -7.00 -1.98 -17.95
N ASP A 451 -6.97 -1.98 -16.62
CA ASP A 451 -6.56 -3.11 -15.77
C ASP A 451 -5.08 -3.57 -15.96
N ILE A 452 -4.23 -2.72 -16.57
CA ILE A 452 -2.80 -2.97 -16.73
C ILE A 452 -1.99 -2.01 -15.85
N HIS A 453 -0.97 -2.55 -15.19
CA HIS A 453 -0.13 -1.83 -14.24
C HIS A 453 0.70 -0.72 -14.90
N VAL A 454 0.64 0.46 -14.30
CA VAL A 454 1.47 1.62 -14.62
C VAL A 454 2.63 1.67 -13.61
N PRO A 455 3.84 1.22 -13.99
CA PRO A 455 4.98 1.21 -13.08
C PRO A 455 5.44 2.64 -12.73
N ILE A 456 5.87 2.82 -11.49
CA ILE A 456 6.51 4.07 -11.01
C ILE A 456 8.02 3.96 -10.84
N GLU A 457 8.55 2.74 -10.88
CA GLU A 457 9.95 2.37 -10.69
C GLU A 457 10.46 1.61 -11.91
N ASN A 458 11.78 1.55 -12.11
CA ASN A 458 12.39 0.84 -13.24
C ASN A 458 12.08 -0.66 -13.21
N ILE A 459 11.28 -1.12 -14.17
CA ILE A 459 10.91 -2.53 -14.37
C ILE A 459 11.82 -3.25 -15.36
N ALA A 460 12.69 -2.54 -16.08
CA ALA A 460 13.72 -3.14 -16.90
C ALA A 460 14.92 -3.55 -16.02
N THR A 461 14.69 -4.51 -15.12
CA THR A 461 15.69 -5.07 -14.20
C THR A 461 15.48 -6.58 -14.06
N ILE A 462 16.55 -7.31 -13.69
CA ILE A 462 16.49 -8.76 -13.43
C ILE A 462 15.56 -9.06 -12.26
N GLU A 463 15.55 -8.21 -11.22
CA GLU A 463 14.66 -8.34 -10.06
C GLU A 463 13.17 -8.20 -10.43
N SER A 464 12.89 -7.48 -11.51
CA SER A 464 11.56 -7.36 -12.12
C SER A 464 11.32 -8.39 -13.22
N SER A 465 12.16 -9.43 -13.31
CA SER A 465 12.07 -10.51 -14.29
C SER A 465 12.17 -10.07 -15.76
N ALA A 466 12.79 -8.91 -16.03
CA ALA A 466 13.11 -8.51 -17.40
C ALA A 466 14.35 -9.25 -17.92
N VAL A 467 14.42 -9.45 -19.24
CA VAL A 467 15.53 -10.11 -19.91
C VAL A 467 15.89 -9.41 -21.20
N VAL A 468 17.18 -9.41 -21.56
CA VAL A 468 17.64 -9.03 -22.89
C VAL A 468 17.57 -10.26 -23.79
N SER A 469 16.59 -10.33 -24.70
CA SER A 469 16.36 -11.47 -25.58
C SER A 469 17.19 -11.42 -26.86
N GLU A 470 17.50 -10.22 -27.36
CA GLU A 470 18.39 -10.00 -28.50
C GLU A 470 19.43 -8.93 -28.18
N GLY A 471 20.62 -9.07 -28.77
CA GLY A 471 21.78 -8.24 -28.50
C GLY A 471 22.97 -9.07 -28.01
N VAL A 472 24.17 -8.59 -28.29
CA VAL A 472 25.42 -9.23 -27.91
C VAL A 472 26.01 -8.50 -26.71
N SER A 473 26.34 -9.24 -25.66
CA SER A 473 27.07 -8.71 -24.51
C SER A 473 28.00 -9.80 -23.98
N ARG A 474 29.18 -9.39 -23.48
CA ARG A 474 30.12 -10.27 -22.79
C ARG A 474 29.60 -10.70 -21.42
N ILE A 475 28.82 -9.84 -20.77
CA ILE A 475 28.16 -10.11 -19.48
C ILE A 475 26.66 -10.12 -19.69
N ARG A 476 26.00 -11.24 -19.37
CA ARG A 476 24.56 -11.36 -19.51
C ARG A 476 23.84 -10.27 -18.72
N ASN A 477 22.84 -9.64 -19.33
CA ASN A 477 22.01 -8.59 -18.73
C ASN A 477 22.76 -7.31 -18.30
N ALA A 478 23.97 -7.06 -18.82
CA ALA A 478 24.72 -5.83 -18.56
C ALA A 478 23.89 -4.56 -18.81
N LEU A 479 23.03 -4.57 -19.83
CA LEU A 479 22.16 -3.46 -20.18
C LEU A 479 21.16 -3.04 -19.09
N ILE A 480 20.66 -3.99 -18.29
CA ILE A 480 19.52 -3.76 -17.38
C ILE A 480 19.92 -3.86 -15.90
N ASN A 481 21.06 -4.49 -15.60
CA ASN A 481 21.55 -4.72 -14.24
C ASN A 481 23.08 -4.59 -14.14
N GLY A 482 23.74 -4.03 -15.16
CA GLY A 482 25.19 -3.82 -15.17
C GLY A 482 25.62 -2.56 -14.45
N ASP A 483 26.91 -2.47 -14.16
CA ASP A 483 27.54 -1.26 -13.63
C ASP A 483 27.71 -0.23 -14.76
N TYR A 484 26.89 0.82 -14.71
CA TYR A 484 26.96 1.95 -15.64
C TYR A 484 27.83 3.10 -15.11
N GLN A 485 28.52 2.94 -13.96
CA GLN A 485 29.49 3.90 -13.45
C GLN A 485 30.91 3.52 -13.85
N SER A 486 31.19 2.23 -13.98
CA SER A 486 32.49 1.69 -14.38
C SER A 486 32.36 0.69 -15.53
N TYR A 487 32.39 1.19 -16.77
CA TYR A 487 32.39 0.40 -18.00
C TYR A 487 33.56 0.78 -18.90
N ASP A 488 34.00 -0.18 -19.72
CA ASP A 488 35.12 -0.04 -20.65
C ASP A 488 34.87 -0.85 -21.93
N TRP A 489 35.88 -0.94 -22.79
CA TRP A 489 35.73 -1.63 -24.07
C TRP A 489 35.52 -3.14 -23.91
N ASP A 490 35.89 -3.68 -22.75
CA ASP A 490 35.81 -5.09 -22.47
C ASP A 490 34.57 -5.48 -21.68
N THR A 491 33.88 -4.54 -21.02
CA THR A 491 32.74 -4.81 -20.14
C THR A 491 31.76 -3.64 -20.03
N GLY A 492 30.48 -3.94 -19.73
CA GLY A 492 29.51 -2.92 -19.32
C GLY A 492 28.59 -2.38 -20.42
N TYR A 493 28.48 -3.04 -21.58
CA TYR A 493 27.51 -2.64 -22.61
C TYR A 493 26.92 -3.85 -23.35
N THR A 494 25.75 -3.64 -23.93
CA THR A 494 25.14 -4.52 -24.93
C THR A 494 25.19 -3.85 -26.29
N CYS A 495 25.51 -4.60 -27.33
CA CYS A 495 25.63 -4.08 -28.69
C CYS A 495 24.91 -4.94 -29.73
N HIS A 496 24.73 -4.37 -30.92
CA HIS A 496 24.34 -5.10 -32.11
C HIS A 496 24.99 -4.46 -33.35
N GLN A 497 25.18 -5.24 -34.41
CA GLN A 497 25.68 -4.69 -35.67
C GLN A 497 24.56 -3.89 -36.36
N ILE A 498 24.92 -2.72 -36.88
CA ILE A 498 23.98 -1.83 -37.57
C ILE A 498 23.53 -2.53 -38.86
N GLY A 499 22.21 -2.57 -39.07
CA GLY A 499 21.60 -3.29 -40.21
C GLY A 499 21.35 -4.79 -39.99
N SER A 500 21.79 -5.37 -38.86
CA SER A 500 21.60 -6.80 -38.57
C SER A 500 20.53 -7.10 -37.50
N GLY A 501 19.68 -6.13 -37.17
CA GLY A 501 18.65 -6.24 -36.12
C GLY A 501 18.77 -5.12 -35.08
N GLY A 502 18.37 -5.41 -33.84
CA GLY A 502 18.42 -4.48 -32.71
C GLY A 502 18.65 -5.20 -31.38
N ILE A 503 18.71 -4.43 -30.30
CA ILE A 503 18.71 -4.97 -28.93
C ILE A 503 17.25 -5.08 -28.49
N VAL A 504 16.80 -6.30 -28.15
CA VAL A 504 15.42 -6.53 -27.69
C VAL A 504 15.42 -6.84 -26.20
N ILE A 505 14.61 -6.09 -25.47
CA ILE A 505 14.35 -6.26 -24.04
C ILE A 505 12.92 -6.77 -23.92
N GLN A 506 12.75 -7.89 -23.24
CA GLN A 506 11.45 -8.45 -22.89
C GLN A 506 11.19 -8.21 -21.40
N LEU A 507 10.07 -7.55 -21.11
CA LEU A 507 9.50 -7.40 -19.78
C LEU A 507 8.75 -8.67 -19.39
N CYS A 508 8.56 -8.91 -18.09
CA CYS A 508 7.91 -10.14 -17.63
C CYS A 508 6.41 -10.22 -17.95
N GLN A 509 5.74 -9.06 -18.05
CA GLN A 509 4.30 -8.91 -18.20
C GLN A 509 4.00 -7.59 -18.94
N PRO A 510 2.76 -7.34 -19.40
CA PRO A 510 2.38 -6.05 -19.97
C PRO A 510 2.41 -4.94 -18.92
N TYR A 511 2.99 -3.80 -19.31
CA TYR A 511 2.98 -2.57 -18.51
C TYR A 511 2.59 -1.38 -19.37
N VAL A 512 1.91 -0.38 -18.79
CA VAL A 512 1.66 0.88 -19.48
C VAL A 512 2.81 1.85 -19.19
N VAL A 513 3.56 2.18 -20.24
CA VAL A 513 4.78 3.01 -20.15
C VAL A 513 4.67 4.21 -21.08
N SER A 514 5.23 5.34 -20.66
CA SER A 514 5.34 6.58 -21.45
C SER A 514 6.73 7.21 -21.43
N SER A 515 7.67 6.66 -20.67
CA SER A 515 9.03 7.18 -20.57
C SER A 515 10.07 6.06 -20.52
N MET A 516 11.25 6.32 -21.06
CA MET A 516 12.41 5.43 -21.02
C MET A 516 13.67 6.28 -20.92
N ARG A 517 14.77 5.71 -20.41
CA ARG A 517 16.09 6.31 -20.59
C ARG A 517 17.11 5.25 -20.97
N LEU A 518 18.13 5.68 -21.69
CA LEU A 518 19.24 4.82 -22.04
C LEU A 518 20.55 5.60 -22.02
N LEU A 519 21.63 4.92 -21.65
CA LEU A 519 22.98 5.45 -21.69
C LEU A 519 23.67 4.91 -22.94
N LEU A 520 23.95 5.78 -23.89
CA LEU A 520 24.81 5.47 -25.01
C LEU A 520 26.27 5.51 -24.57
N TRP A 521 27.12 4.71 -25.23
CA TRP A 521 28.55 4.77 -25.01
C TRP A 521 29.09 6.20 -25.16
N ASP A 522 29.81 6.68 -24.15
CA ASP A 522 30.32 8.04 -24.09
C ASP A 522 31.77 8.15 -23.59
N CYS A 523 32.49 7.03 -23.44
CA CYS A 523 33.93 7.00 -23.09
C CYS A 523 34.82 7.69 -24.14
N ASP A 524 34.31 7.94 -25.34
CA ASP A 524 34.97 8.69 -26.40
C ASP A 524 33.98 9.59 -27.15
N ASN A 525 34.47 10.29 -28.19
CA ASN A 525 33.70 11.31 -28.91
C ASN A 525 32.71 10.81 -29.95
N ARG A 526 32.39 9.51 -29.98
CA ARG A 526 31.42 8.98 -30.93
C ARG A 526 29.99 9.45 -30.64
N SER A 527 29.18 9.46 -31.68
CA SER A 527 27.74 9.70 -31.59
C SER A 527 26.96 8.63 -32.34
N TYR A 528 25.71 8.46 -31.94
CA TYR A 528 24.81 7.43 -32.44
C TYR A 528 23.51 8.03 -32.96
N SER A 529 22.89 7.34 -33.92
CA SER A 529 21.50 7.61 -34.32
C SER A 529 20.71 6.32 -34.26
N TYR A 530 19.48 6.38 -33.75
CA TYR A 530 18.69 5.18 -33.45
C TYR A 530 17.20 5.48 -33.49
N TYR A 531 16.40 4.42 -33.46
CA TYR A 531 14.97 4.48 -33.17
C TYR A 531 14.58 3.37 -32.20
N ILE A 532 13.46 3.53 -31.51
CA ILE A 532 12.94 2.52 -30.58
C ILE A 532 11.55 2.11 -31.04
N GLU A 533 11.31 0.81 -31.03
CA GLU A 533 10.01 0.19 -31.26
C GLU A 533 9.55 -0.55 -30.01
N THR A 534 8.23 -0.58 -29.81
CA THR A 534 7.59 -1.34 -28.75
C THR A 534 6.60 -2.32 -29.34
N SER A 535 6.45 -3.48 -28.71
CA SER A 535 5.49 -4.51 -29.07
C SER A 535 4.91 -5.15 -27.80
N TYR A 536 3.75 -5.79 -27.90
CA TYR A 536 3.16 -6.59 -26.83
C TYR A 536 3.10 -8.10 -27.15
N ASP A 537 3.27 -8.47 -28.42
CA ASP A 537 3.16 -9.83 -28.97
C ASP A 537 4.44 -10.32 -29.70
N ASN A 538 5.49 -9.48 -29.75
CA ASN A 538 6.73 -9.72 -30.49
C ASN A 538 6.57 -9.82 -32.03
N VAL A 539 5.38 -9.52 -32.57
CA VAL A 539 5.06 -9.60 -34.00
C VAL A 539 4.72 -8.22 -34.55
N THR A 540 3.82 -7.50 -33.88
CA THR A 540 3.40 -6.15 -34.24
C THR A 540 4.27 -5.13 -33.52
N TRP A 541 5.01 -4.34 -34.30
CA TRP A 541 5.96 -3.36 -33.78
C TRP A 541 5.51 -1.94 -34.12
N SER A 542 5.54 -1.06 -33.13
CA SER A 542 5.24 0.36 -33.29
C SER A 542 6.44 1.20 -32.87
N LYS A 543 6.88 2.09 -33.77
CA LYS A 543 7.95 3.03 -33.46
C LYS A 543 7.47 4.11 -32.49
N VAL A 544 8.12 4.22 -31.34
CA VAL A 544 7.83 5.21 -30.28
C VAL A 544 8.76 6.41 -30.30
N VAL A 545 10.00 6.20 -30.76
CA VAL A 545 11.05 7.22 -30.76
C VAL A 545 11.80 7.11 -32.08
N ASP A 546 12.01 8.24 -32.75
CA ASP A 546 12.81 8.31 -33.99
C ASP A 546 13.90 9.38 -33.85
N LYS A 547 15.14 8.95 -33.65
CA LYS A 547 16.33 9.81 -33.59
C LYS A 547 17.32 9.48 -34.71
N ARG A 548 16.84 8.97 -35.85
CA ARG A 548 17.70 8.58 -36.99
C ARG A 548 18.47 9.75 -37.61
N ASN A 549 17.94 10.97 -37.49
CA ASN A 549 18.55 12.19 -38.03
C ASN A 549 19.23 13.05 -36.94
N ILE A 550 19.45 12.49 -35.75
CA ILE A 550 20.01 13.22 -34.61
C ILE A 550 21.27 12.49 -34.13
N ALA A 551 22.37 13.23 -33.97
CA ALA A 551 23.58 12.71 -33.33
C ALA A 551 23.39 12.71 -31.81
N CYS A 552 23.27 11.52 -31.23
CA CYS A 552 23.01 11.30 -29.81
C CYS A 552 24.26 10.74 -29.10
N ARG A 553 24.47 11.12 -27.84
CA ARG A 553 25.59 10.63 -27.01
C ARG A 553 25.19 10.64 -25.53
N SER A 554 25.80 9.77 -24.72
CA SER A 554 25.55 9.68 -23.29
C SER A 554 24.07 9.46 -22.98
N TRP A 555 23.59 9.92 -21.83
CA TRP A 555 22.21 9.75 -21.38
C TRP A 555 21.19 10.36 -22.34
N GLN A 556 20.20 9.55 -22.68
CA GLN A 556 19.05 9.93 -23.48
C GLN A 556 17.79 9.70 -22.66
N ILE A 557 17.02 10.75 -22.42
CA ILE A 557 15.70 10.68 -21.81
C ILE A 557 14.66 10.74 -22.93
N LEU A 558 13.73 9.80 -22.90
CA LEU A 558 12.76 9.56 -23.96
C LEU A 558 11.35 9.55 -23.39
N THR A 559 10.43 10.22 -24.08
CA THR A 559 9.02 10.35 -23.68
C THR A 559 8.15 10.14 -24.90
N PHE A 560 7.04 9.43 -24.75
CA PHE A 560 6.09 9.12 -25.82
C PHE A 560 4.69 8.88 -25.23
N SER A 561 3.66 8.82 -26.07
CA SER A 561 2.28 8.59 -25.63
C SER A 561 2.14 7.26 -24.88
N PRO A 562 1.48 7.24 -23.69
CA PRO A 562 1.30 6.04 -22.89
C PRO A 562 0.76 4.87 -23.72
N ARG A 563 1.39 3.70 -23.61
CA ARG A 563 0.99 2.49 -24.33
C ARG A 563 1.41 1.23 -23.57
N ILE A 564 0.76 0.13 -23.89
CA ILE A 564 1.07 -1.19 -23.34
C ILE A 564 2.33 -1.73 -24.04
N VAL A 565 3.29 -2.16 -23.24
CA VAL A 565 4.60 -2.64 -23.70
C VAL A 565 4.94 -3.95 -22.99
N VAL A 566 5.38 -4.94 -23.77
CA VAL A 566 6.03 -6.17 -23.27
C VAL A 566 7.44 -6.28 -23.84
N PHE A 567 7.63 -5.93 -25.11
CA PHE A 567 8.91 -5.94 -25.80
C PHE A 567 9.33 -4.53 -26.20
N ILE A 568 10.62 -4.26 -26.08
CA ILE A 568 11.25 -3.00 -26.45
C ILE A 568 12.43 -3.34 -27.34
N ARG A 569 12.46 -2.79 -28.55
CA ARG A 569 13.56 -2.98 -29.50
C ARG A 569 14.26 -1.66 -29.74
N ILE A 570 15.57 -1.63 -29.47
CA ILE A 570 16.45 -0.49 -29.73
C ILE A 570 17.24 -0.80 -30.99
N CYS A 571 17.01 -0.01 -32.04
CA CYS A 571 17.66 -0.19 -33.33
C CYS A 571 18.61 0.96 -33.63
N GLY A 572 19.91 0.68 -33.55
CA GLY A 572 20.96 1.56 -34.04
C GLY A 572 20.97 1.65 -35.56
N THR A 573 21.10 2.87 -36.06
CA THR A 573 21.13 3.19 -37.50
C THR A 573 22.42 3.86 -37.94
N ASN A 574 23.11 4.55 -37.03
CA ASN A 574 24.39 5.17 -37.30
C ASN A 574 25.27 5.14 -36.04
N ASN A 575 26.58 5.03 -36.24
CA ASN A 575 27.62 5.26 -35.24
C ASN A 575 28.82 5.87 -35.96
N THR A 576 29.32 7.00 -35.48
CA THR A 576 30.42 7.73 -36.13
C THR A 576 31.79 7.05 -36.02
N ALA A 577 31.95 6.03 -35.18
CA ALA A 577 33.23 5.35 -34.94
C ALA A 577 33.35 3.98 -35.64
N ASN A 578 32.26 3.21 -35.76
CA ASN A 578 32.25 1.86 -36.34
C ASN A 578 30.82 1.42 -36.67
N GLU A 579 30.66 0.20 -37.20
CA GLU A 579 29.36 -0.36 -37.63
C GLU A 579 28.56 -1.03 -36.50
N VAL A 580 28.88 -0.76 -35.23
CA VAL A 580 28.26 -1.41 -34.08
C VAL A 580 27.57 -0.39 -33.18
N PHE A 581 26.30 -0.61 -32.88
CA PHE A 581 25.56 0.22 -31.92
C PHE A 581 25.82 -0.26 -30.50
N HIS A 582 26.18 0.64 -29.58
CA HIS A 582 26.50 0.28 -28.20
C HIS A 582 25.56 0.99 -27.22
N CYS A 583 24.95 0.22 -26.34
CA CYS A 583 24.08 0.71 -25.28
C CYS A 583 24.59 0.18 -23.93
N VAL A 584 24.96 1.09 -23.03
CA VAL A 584 25.56 0.76 -21.73
C VAL A 584 24.47 0.35 -20.74
N HIS A 585 23.41 1.17 -20.64
CA HIS A 585 22.35 0.98 -19.65
C HIS A 585 20.99 1.36 -20.21
N PHE A 586 19.94 0.72 -19.73
CA PHE A 586 18.56 0.98 -20.11
C PHE A 586 17.64 0.94 -18.89
N GLU A 587 16.71 1.89 -18.83
CA GLU A 587 15.66 1.91 -17.81
C GLU A 587 14.30 2.27 -18.39
N CYS A 588 13.28 1.64 -17.84
CA CYS A 588 11.91 1.77 -18.25
C CYS A 588 11.00 1.50 -17.04
N PRO A 589 10.16 2.44 -16.59
CA PRO A 589 10.15 3.87 -16.92
C PRO A 589 11.35 4.64 -16.32
N CYS A 590 11.63 5.83 -16.87
CA CYS A 590 12.71 6.72 -16.40
C CYS A 590 12.24 7.76 -15.37
N LYS A 591 11.03 8.30 -15.52
CA LYS A 591 10.41 9.28 -14.62
C LYS A 591 8.88 9.07 -14.59
N PRO A 592 8.25 8.95 -13.41
CA PRO A 592 6.80 8.75 -13.30
C PRO A 592 5.97 10.04 -13.43
N ASP A 593 6.58 11.23 -13.35
CA ASP A 593 5.82 12.48 -13.19
C ASP A 593 4.96 12.89 -14.40
N ILE A 594 5.30 12.44 -15.61
CA ILE A 594 4.50 12.70 -16.82
C ILE A 594 3.16 11.96 -16.76
N LEU A 595 3.15 10.74 -16.21
CA LEU A 595 1.92 9.96 -16.02
C LEU A 595 1.08 10.52 -14.86
N LYS A 596 1.69 11.11 -13.83
CA LYS A 596 0.94 11.83 -12.78
C LYS A 596 0.19 13.02 -13.35
N LEU A 597 0.78 13.77 -14.28
CA LEU A 597 0.12 14.88 -14.96
C LEU A 597 -1.06 14.39 -15.80
N TYR A 598 -0.87 13.32 -16.58
CA TYR A 598 -1.93 12.68 -17.37
C TYR A 598 -3.07 12.10 -16.50
N MET A 599 -2.73 11.47 -15.38
CA MET A 599 -3.69 10.92 -14.41
C MET A 599 -4.47 12.01 -13.68
N ASN A 600 -3.80 13.10 -13.30
CA ASN A 600 -4.45 14.27 -12.71
C ASN A 600 -5.40 14.93 -13.71
N GLU A 601 -5.02 15.04 -14.99
CA GLU A 601 -5.92 15.51 -16.05
C GLU A 601 -7.09 14.55 -16.27
N GLN A 602 -6.90 13.23 -16.27
CA GLN A 602 -8.02 12.29 -16.39
C GLN A 602 -8.97 12.34 -15.19
N GLN A 603 -8.44 12.48 -13.96
CA GLN A 603 -9.27 12.70 -12.77
C GLN A 603 -9.99 14.05 -12.81
N LEU A 604 -9.34 15.10 -13.31
CA LEU A 604 -9.94 16.42 -13.51
C LEU A 604 -11.00 16.37 -14.62
N ASN A 605 -10.77 15.64 -15.70
CA ASN A 605 -11.72 15.43 -16.80
C ASN A 605 -12.89 14.54 -16.39
N LEU A 606 -12.68 13.53 -15.54
CA LEU A 606 -13.76 12.76 -14.92
C LEU A 606 -14.58 13.67 -14.00
N ALA A 607 -13.93 14.46 -13.15
CA ALA A 607 -14.59 15.43 -12.27
C ALA A 607 -15.30 16.57 -13.02
N ASN A 608 -14.79 16.96 -14.19
CA ASN A 608 -15.38 17.96 -15.07
C ASN A 608 -16.48 17.37 -15.95
N ASN A 609 -16.38 16.11 -16.40
CA ASN A 609 -17.47 15.38 -17.07
C ASN A 609 -18.66 15.16 -16.13
N PHE A 610 -18.42 15.01 -14.82
CA PHE A 610 -19.47 15.05 -13.80
C PHE A 610 -20.10 16.44 -13.62
N LYS A 611 -19.49 17.51 -14.15
CA LYS A 611 -20.00 18.89 -14.16
C LYS A 611 -20.52 19.34 -15.53
N GLU A 612 -20.13 18.68 -16.62
CA GLU A 612 -20.41 19.04 -18.02
C GLU A 612 -21.62 18.29 -18.62
N GLU A 613 -22.60 17.89 -17.81
CA GLU A 613 -23.96 17.62 -18.32
C GLU A 613 -24.70 18.90 -18.78
N ASN A 614 -24.02 20.05 -18.90
CA ASN A 614 -24.55 21.26 -19.52
C ASN A 614 -23.57 21.88 -20.56
N SER A 615 -23.87 21.61 -21.83
CA SER A 615 -23.59 22.37 -23.07
C SER A 615 -22.15 22.65 -23.58
N ILE A 616 -21.81 21.98 -24.72
CA ILE A 616 -21.23 22.49 -26.01
C ILE A 616 -19.83 23.18 -25.94
N THR A 617 -18.76 22.93 -26.73
CA THR A 617 -18.45 22.27 -28.03
C THR A 617 -16.95 21.92 -28.14
N CYS A 618 -16.62 20.87 -28.91
CA CYS A 618 -15.28 20.25 -29.07
C CYS A 618 -14.18 21.01 -29.86
N GLU A 619 -14.12 22.35 -29.87
CA GLU A 619 -13.09 23.08 -30.66
C GLU A 619 -11.95 23.72 -29.83
N GLU A 620 -12.02 23.72 -28.50
CA GLU A 620 -10.93 24.21 -27.63
C GLU A 620 -9.88 23.12 -27.26
N PHE A 621 -10.20 21.85 -27.50
CA PHE A 621 -9.36 20.70 -27.11
C PHE A 621 -8.03 20.60 -27.90
N TYR A 622 -8.04 20.92 -29.20
CA TYR A 622 -6.83 20.85 -30.03
C TYR A 622 -5.87 22.03 -29.84
N LYS A 623 -6.33 23.16 -29.30
CA LYS A 623 -5.50 24.34 -29.05
C LYS A 623 -4.65 24.21 -27.77
N ASN A 624 -5.16 23.50 -26.76
CA ASN A 624 -4.44 23.32 -25.49
C ASN A 624 -3.33 22.25 -25.57
N TYR A 625 -3.46 21.28 -26.48
CA TYR A 625 -2.45 20.24 -26.69
C TYR A 625 -1.16 20.78 -27.35
N GLU A 626 -1.25 21.73 -28.28
CA GLU A 626 -0.08 22.36 -28.89
C GLU A 626 0.66 23.32 -27.93
N ILE A 627 -0.08 24.01 -27.05
CA ILE A 627 0.52 24.94 -26.06
C ILE A 627 1.34 24.19 -25.00
N LEU A 628 0.93 22.97 -24.62
CA LEU A 628 1.64 22.15 -23.64
C LEU A 628 2.95 21.57 -24.22
N ILE A 629 2.93 21.12 -25.49
CA ILE A 629 4.14 20.68 -26.19
C ILE A 629 5.14 21.84 -26.36
N ASP A 630 4.66 23.05 -26.65
CA ASP A 630 5.51 24.24 -26.74
C ASP A 630 6.11 24.69 -25.40
N THR A 631 5.39 24.48 -24.30
CA THR A 631 5.88 24.80 -22.95
C THR A 631 6.93 23.79 -22.48
N ILE A 632 6.78 22.52 -22.83
CA ILE A 632 7.76 21.45 -22.56
C ILE A 632 9.02 21.62 -23.42
N ASN A 633 8.88 22.02 -24.69
CA ASN A 633 10.02 22.29 -25.55
C ASN A 633 10.79 23.56 -25.13
N LYS A 634 10.11 24.60 -24.62
CA LYS A 634 10.76 25.83 -24.13
C LYS A 634 11.53 25.66 -22.81
N ASN A 635 11.10 24.74 -21.94
CA ASN A 635 11.78 24.46 -20.68
C ASN A 635 12.95 23.45 -20.79
N SER A 636 13.27 22.98 -22.00
CA SER A 636 14.43 22.11 -22.28
C SER A 636 15.74 22.87 -22.56
N ILE A 637 15.73 24.20 -22.42
CA ILE A 637 16.92 25.06 -22.57
C ILE A 637 17.13 25.86 -21.28
N ILE A 638 17.43 25.20 -20.15
CA ILE A 638 18.23 25.75 -19.05
C ILE A 638 18.79 24.55 -18.29
N GLU A 639 20.05 24.22 -18.57
CA GLU A 639 21.09 23.69 -17.66
C GLU A 639 22.28 23.23 -18.50
N THR A 640 22.91 24.19 -19.18
CA THR A 640 24.30 24.05 -19.60
C THR A 640 25.08 25.15 -18.90
N HIS A 641 25.54 24.89 -17.67
CA HIS A 641 26.75 25.51 -17.11
C HIS A 641 27.05 24.90 -15.74
N THR A 642 27.93 23.91 -15.71
CA THR A 642 28.90 23.73 -14.63
C THR A 642 30.02 22.84 -15.13
N ILE A 643 31.03 23.48 -15.72
CA ILE A 643 32.34 22.87 -15.99
C ILE A 643 33.13 23.00 -14.68
N LEU A 644 33.49 21.88 -14.06
CA LEU A 644 34.56 21.80 -13.05
C LEU A 644 35.37 20.49 -13.26
N PRO A 645 36.65 20.47 -12.88
CA PRO A 645 37.73 20.36 -13.86
C PRO A 645 38.38 18.97 -13.98
N PHE A 646 39.11 18.82 -15.08
CA PHE A 646 40.06 17.77 -15.41
C PHE A 646 40.94 17.32 -14.22
N LYS A 647 40.98 16.01 -13.97
CA LYS A 647 42.08 15.32 -13.28
C LYS A 647 43.03 14.75 -14.32
N ILE A 648 44.11 15.46 -14.61
CA ILE A 648 45.28 14.90 -15.32
C ILE A 648 46.16 14.26 -14.24
N LYS A 649 46.35 12.93 -14.33
CA LYS A 649 47.40 12.22 -13.58
C LYS A 649 48.73 12.48 -14.26
N SER A 650 49.65 13.10 -13.53
CA SER A 650 51.05 13.28 -13.88
C SER A 650 51.86 11.99 -13.71
N ASN A 651 52.72 11.70 -14.68
CA ASN A 651 54.06 11.07 -14.63
C ASN A 651 54.58 11.21 -16.07
N SER A 652 55.80 11.63 -16.41
CA SER A 652 57.06 11.84 -15.68
C SER A 652 58.04 12.56 -16.64
N THR A 653 58.89 13.43 -16.07
CA THR A 653 60.30 13.73 -16.44
C THR A 653 60.70 14.11 -17.88
N GLU A 654 61.15 15.36 -18.06
CA GLU A 654 62.53 15.78 -18.45
C GLU A 654 62.56 17.32 -18.63
N ILE A 655 63.13 18.06 -17.67
CA ILE A 655 64.42 18.82 -17.74
C ILE A 655 64.62 19.61 -19.05
N VAL A 656 64.62 20.95 -18.96
CA VAL A 656 65.77 21.86 -19.28
C VAL A 656 65.33 23.33 -19.17
N HIS A 657 66.06 24.07 -18.33
CA HIS A 657 66.38 25.50 -18.27
C HIS A 657 65.36 26.64 -18.47
N ILE A 658 65.44 27.54 -17.48
CA ILE A 658 64.89 28.90 -17.36
C ILE A 658 65.85 29.90 -18.03
N GLU A 659 65.31 30.87 -18.78
CA GLU A 659 65.70 32.30 -18.84
C GLU A 659 64.62 33.04 -19.68
N GLN A 660 63.89 34.00 -19.09
CA GLN A 660 63.92 35.46 -19.36
C GLN A 660 63.56 35.81 -20.82
N GLU A 661 62.59 36.66 -21.18
CA GLU A 661 62.22 37.99 -20.66
C GLU A 661 60.90 38.44 -21.35
N ASP A 662 60.07 39.15 -20.59
CA ASP A 662 59.34 40.38 -20.90
C ASP A 662 58.65 40.69 -22.27
N ASN A 663 57.42 41.20 -22.09
CA ASN A 663 56.76 42.33 -22.76
C ASN A 663 55.67 42.10 -23.82
N GLU A 664 54.54 42.78 -23.50
CA GLU A 664 53.33 43.19 -24.24
C GLU A 664 52.21 42.17 -24.51
#